data_AF-A0A8S2AT48-F1
#
_entry.id   AF-A0A8S2AT48-F1
#
_cell.length_a   1.000
_cell.length_b   1.000
_cell.length_c   1.000
_cell.angle_alpha   90.00
_cell.angle_beta   90.00
_cell.angle_gamma   90.00
#
_symmetry.space_group_name_H-M   'P 1'
#
loop_
_entity.id
_entity.type
_entity.pdbx_description
1 polymer ?
#
loop_
_entity_poly.entity_id
_entity_poly.type
_entity_poly.pdbx_seq_one_letter_code
_entity_poly.pdbx_strand_id
1 'polypeptide(L)'
;MEESKRNLLDEEAKASLDIWRYVFGFADIAAAKCAIDLKIPEANENHPSSQPVTLTELSSAVSASPSHLLRIMRFLVHQGLFKEVPTKDGLATGYTNTPLSRRMMITKRDGKSEAPLLLLETSPEMLAPWLKLSSVVSSPVLNVSTPPPFDAVHGKDLWSFAQDNPCHSELINEAMACDARRVMPRVAGACHGLFDGVATVVDVGGGTGETLGILVKEFPWIKGFNFDLPHVIEVAQVLDGVENVEGDMFDSIPACDAVIIKWVLHDWGDKDCIKILKNCKEAVPPNVGKVLIVECVIGEKKNTMVVEERDDKLEHVRLQLDMVMMVHTSTGKERTLKEWDFVLTEAGFARYEEEMSEKAKKGRSNFNGLHHPVVDFWRREVGGISSRNFSNRFSASENLVLRLEIYKKLEKHKGCVNTVSFNAEGDVLISGSDDRRVVLWDWQLGNVKLSFHSGHANNVFQAKFMPFSDDRTIVTCAADGMVRRASILEGDKVETSFLGLHQGRAHKLCIEPGNPHIFYTCGEDGLVQRFDLRTEAPTELFTCQSVDPRRRNMEAIQLNAIAIDPRNSNLFAVGGMDEYARLYDVRRFQGDGSNGFTRAADHFCPPHLIGNEEVGITGLAFSEQSELLVSYNDEFIYLFTPDMGLGSSPIPSSPISKSSVSKSESASSPKDENEHLVPLVYKGHKNSETVKGVNFFGPRSEYVVSGSDCGRIFIWRKKGGELIRVMEADRHVVNCIEPHPHIPVLASSGIESDIKVWTSKAAERATLPENIELRKRTPRGWMYRVSSPQELLAQLFSLQNRSSSSPEREGESSSATGRELLDLILTFNDQSDDENATDDEDGNSHEDFFS
;
A
#
# COMPACT_ATOMS: atom_id res chain seq x y z
N MET A 1 2.69 -23.28 -25.96
CA MET A 1 1.77 -24.42 -26.23
C MET A 1 1.46 -25.22 -24.96
N GLU A 2 2.47 -25.62 -24.17
CA GLU A 2 2.25 -26.26 -22.85
C GLU A 2 1.63 -25.33 -21.79
N GLU A 3 1.97 -24.03 -21.79
CA GLU A 3 1.38 -23.05 -20.88
C GLU A 3 -0.10 -22.79 -21.20
N SER A 4 -0.46 -22.72 -22.49
CA SER A 4 -1.84 -22.64 -22.94
C SER A 4 -2.64 -23.92 -22.60
N LYS A 5 -2.04 -25.11 -22.71
CA LYS A 5 -2.66 -26.36 -22.24
C LYS A 5 -2.83 -26.39 -20.72
N ARG A 6 -1.85 -25.90 -19.95
CA ARG A 6 -1.95 -25.80 -18.48
C ARG A 6 -3.03 -24.80 -18.05
N ASN A 7 -3.15 -23.65 -18.72
CA ASN A 7 -4.20 -22.68 -18.45
C ASN A 7 -5.59 -23.23 -18.80
N LEU A 8 -5.74 -23.97 -19.90
CA LEU A 8 -7.00 -24.63 -20.25
C LEU A 8 -7.41 -25.69 -19.22
N LEU A 9 -6.46 -26.48 -18.71
CA LEU A 9 -6.72 -27.45 -17.65
C LEU A 9 -7.11 -26.78 -16.32
N ASP A 10 -6.51 -25.62 -16.01
CA ASP A 10 -6.85 -24.83 -14.81
C ASP A 10 -8.23 -24.16 -14.94
N GLU A 11 -8.59 -23.67 -16.13
CA GLU A 11 -9.92 -23.14 -16.43
C GLU A 11 -11.00 -24.22 -16.34
N GLU A 12 -10.74 -25.42 -16.87
CA GLU A 12 -11.68 -26.55 -16.83
C GLU A 12 -11.85 -27.10 -15.40
N ALA A 13 -10.76 -27.16 -14.64
CA ALA A 13 -10.81 -27.53 -13.22
C ALA A 13 -11.60 -26.49 -12.40
N LYS A 14 -11.39 -25.19 -12.66
CA LYS A 14 -12.15 -24.12 -12.02
C LYS A 14 -13.63 -24.16 -12.40
N ALA A 15 -13.95 -24.36 -13.67
CA ALA A 15 -15.34 -24.51 -14.13
C ALA A 15 -16.04 -25.70 -13.47
N SER A 16 -15.32 -26.82 -13.30
CA SER A 16 -15.81 -28.02 -12.62
C SER A 16 -16.13 -27.79 -11.13
N LEU A 17 -15.52 -26.78 -10.50
CA LEU A 17 -15.84 -26.36 -9.14
C LEU A 17 -16.95 -25.30 -9.12
N ASP A 18 -16.85 -24.28 -9.98
CA ASP A 18 -17.79 -23.15 -10.03
C ASP A 18 -19.21 -23.60 -10.39
N ILE A 19 -19.37 -24.67 -11.19
CA ILE A 19 -20.69 -25.21 -11.55
C ILE A 19 -21.52 -25.63 -10.32
N TRP A 20 -20.87 -26.10 -9.24
CA TRP A 20 -21.56 -26.52 -8.02
C TRP A 20 -22.28 -25.38 -7.31
N ARG A 21 -21.84 -24.13 -7.52
CA ARG A 21 -22.52 -22.93 -7.02
C ARG A 21 -23.90 -22.75 -7.66
N TYR A 22 -24.09 -23.22 -8.88
CA TYR A 22 -25.38 -23.21 -9.55
C TYR A 22 -26.22 -24.44 -9.18
N VAL A 23 -25.57 -25.61 -9.03
CA VAL A 23 -26.25 -26.86 -8.64
C VAL A 23 -26.86 -26.76 -7.24
N PHE A 24 -26.15 -26.18 -6.27
CA PHE A 24 -26.58 -26.08 -4.87
C PHE A 24 -26.76 -24.64 -4.37
N GLY A 25 -26.84 -23.65 -5.27
CA GLY A 25 -26.92 -22.23 -4.89
C GLY A 25 -28.11 -21.86 -4.00
N PHE A 26 -29.20 -22.64 -4.06
CA PHE A 26 -30.36 -22.48 -3.18
C PHE A 26 -30.06 -22.77 -1.70
N ALA A 27 -28.99 -23.51 -1.39
CA ALA A 27 -28.65 -23.86 -0.01
C ALA A 27 -28.22 -22.65 0.81
N ASP A 28 -27.49 -21.70 0.20
CA ASP A 28 -27.02 -20.48 0.87
C ASP A 28 -28.19 -19.62 1.34
N ILE A 29 -29.13 -19.36 0.43
CA ILE A 29 -30.32 -18.54 0.72
C ILE A 29 -31.26 -19.23 1.72
N ALA A 30 -31.47 -20.55 1.60
CA ALA A 30 -32.30 -21.30 2.53
C ALA A 30 -31.72 -21.37 3.94
N ALA A 31 -30.39 -21.54 4.06
CA ALA A 31 -29.72 -21.56 5.36
C ALA A 31 -29.71 -20.17 6.02
N ALA A 32 -29.51 -19.10 5.24
CA ALA A 32 -29.62 -17.72 5.73
C ALA A 32 -31.04 -17.41 6.24
N LYS A 33 -32.07 -17.77 5.46
CA LYS A 33 -33.47 -17.65 5.88
C LYS A 33 -33.75 -18.43 7.17
N CYS A 34 -33.26 -19.67 7.26
CA CYS A 34 -33.40 -20.49 8.46
C CYS A 34 -32.79 -19.82 9.71
N ALA A 35 -31.64 -19.14 9.57
CA ALA A 35 -31.03 -18.42 10.66
C ALA A 35 -31.88 -17.23 11.15
N ILE A 36 -32.55 -16.54 10.22
CA ILE A 36 -33.49 -15.45 10.51
C ILE A 36 -34.77 -15.99 11.17
N ASP A 37 -35.38 -17.03 10.60
CA ASP A 37 -36.61 -17.64 11.12
C ASP A 37 -36.43 -18.15 12.56
N LEU A 38 -35.27 -18.73 12.85
CA LEU A 38 -34.90 -19.22 14.18
C LEU A 38 -34.34 -18.12 15.10
N LYS A 39 -34.17 -16.89 14.61
CA LYS A 39 -33.60 -15.75 15.36
C LYS A 39 -32.23 -16.07 15.98
N ILE A 40 -31.40 -16.81 15.24
CA ILE A 40 -30.05 -17.20 15.68
C ILE A 40 -29.17 -15.97 15.96
N PRO A 41 -29.12 -14.93 15.10
CA PRO A 41 -28.36 -13.73 15.39
C PRO A 41 -28.78 -13.06 16.71
N GLU A 42 -30.07 -12.97 16.98
CA GLU A 42 -30.62 -12.41 18.22
C GLU A 42 -30.28 -13.26 19.44
N ALA A 43 -30.40 -14.58 19.35
CA ALA A 43 -30.05 -15.47 20.45
C ALA A 43 -28.57 -15.31 20.85
N ASN A 44 -27.68 -15.13 19.87
CA ASN A 44 -26.27 -14.84 20.13
C ASN A 44 -26.04 -13.43 20.72
N GLU A 45 -26.79 -12.43 20.28
CA GLU A 45 -26.63 -11.04 20.74
C GLU A 45 -27.16 -10.83 22.17
N ASN A 46 -28.31 -11.43 22.48
CA ASN A 46 -28.99 -11.29 23.76
C ASN A 46 -28.39 -12.19 24.85
N HIS A 47 -27.37 -12.99 24.50
CA HIS A 47 -26.74 -13.87 25.47
C HIS A 47 -26.09 -13.05 26.60
N PRO A 48 -26.42 -13.34 27.88
CA PRO A 48 -26.09 -12.46 29.00
C PRO A 48 -24.58 -12.40 29.33
N SER A 49 -23.76 -13.22 28.69
CA SER A 49 -22.30 -13.16 28.81
C SER A 49 -21.67 -12.76 27.47
N SER A 50 -20.60 -11.96 27.50
CA SER A 50 -19.75 -11.67 26.32
C SER A 50 -18.96 -12.92 25.82
N GLN A 51 -19.43 -14.12 26.16
CA GLN A 51 -18.82 -15.39 25.78
C GLN A 51 -19.51 -15.99 24.56
N PRO A 52 -18.80 -16.84 23.80
CA PRO A 52 -19.40 -17.60 22.70
C PRO A 52 -20.56 -18.48 23.18
N VAL A 53 -21.67 -18.50 22.44
CA VAL A 53 -22.86 -19.32 22.78
C VAL A 53 -22.64 -20.75 22.33
N THR A 54 -22.65 -21.71 23.25
CA THR A 54 -22.47 -23.13 22.90
C THR A 54 -23.65 -23.65 22.07
N LEU A 55 -23.45 -24.76 21.34
CA LEU A 55 -24.53 -25.39 20.57
C LEU A 55 -25.75 -25.72 21.45
N THR A 56 -25.54 -26.19 22.68
CA THR A 56 -26.61 -26.57 23.61
C THR A 56 -27.41 -25.35 24.08
N GLU A 57 -26.72 -24.26 24.42
CA GLU A 57 -27.35 -23.01 24.81
C GLU A 57 -28.13 -22.41 23.64
N LEU A 58 -27.52 -22.38 22.45
CA LEU A 58 -28.16 -21.85 21.26
C LEU A 58 -29.40 -22.68 20.87
N SER A 59 -29.28 -24.01 20.89
CA SER A 59 -30.39 -24.95 20.65
C SER A 59 -31.55 -24.72 21.63
N SER A 60 -31.24 -24.46 22.90
CA SER A 60 -32.24 -24.14 23.91
C SER A 60 -32.89 -22.78 23.67
N ALA A 61 -32.08 -21.76 23.32
CA ALA A 61 -32.55 -20.40 23.08
C ALA A 61 -33.49 -20.29 21.86
N VAL A 62 -33.20 -21.03 20.79
CA VAL A 62 -34.01 -21.01 19.56
C VAL A 62 -35.00 -22.18 19.46
N SER A 63 -35.09 -23.01 20.51
CA SER A 63 -35.98 -24.19 20.55
C SER A 63 -35.81 -25.14 19.36
N ALA A 64 -34.56 -25.40 18.94
CA ALA A 64 -34.24 -26.26 17.80
C ALA A 64 -33.51 -27.55 18.19
N SER A 65 -33.59 -28.58 17.36
CA SER A 65 -32.87 -29.84 17.55
C SER A 65 -31.34 -29.63 17.46
N PRO A 66 -30.53 -30.04 18.47
CA PRO A 66 -29.08 -29.82 18.47
C PRO A 66 -28.38 -30.40 17.24
N SER A 67 -28.76 -31.59 16.78
CA SER A 67 -28.12 -32.28 15.65
C SER A 67 -28.39 -31.59 14.30
N HIS A 68 -29.60 -31.05 14.12
CA HIS A 68 -29.96 -30.28 12.93
C HIS A 68 -29.31 -28.90 12.97
N LEU A 69 -29.37 -28.22 14.11
CA LEU A 69 -28.77 -26.91 14.31
C LEU A 69 -27.26 -26.94 14.08
N LEU A 70 -26.56 -28.00 14.52
CA LEU A 70 -25.13 -28.18 14.26
C LEU A 70 -24.82 -28.21 12.76
N ARG A 71 -25.64 -28.88 11.95
CA ARG A 71 -25.44 -28.95 10.49
C ARG A 71 -25.62 -27.58 9.83
N ILE A 72 -26.64 -26.84 10.27
CA ILE A 72 -26.91 -25.47 9.81
C ILE A 72 -25.77 -24.55 10.22
N MET A 73 -25.39 -24.53 11.51
CA MET A 73 -24.33 -23.68 12.01
C MET A 73 -22.98 -23.99 11.34
N ARG A 74 -22.65 -25.26 11.12
CA ARG A 74 -21.43 -25.63 10.39
C ARG A 74 -21.41 -25.05 8.98
N PHE A 75 -22.54 -25.08 8.28
CA PHE A 75 -22.67 -24.50 6.95
C PHE A 75 -22.56 -22.96 6.99
N LEU A 76 -23.28 -22.32 7.90
CA LEU A 76 -23.29 -20.86 8.04
C LEU A 76 -21.96 -20.28 8.54
N VAL A 77 -21.21 -21.03 9.36
CA VAL A 77 -19.85 -20.69 9.77
C VAL A 77 -18.88 -20.81 8.60
N HIS A 78 -19.00 -21.86 7.78
CA HIS A 78 -18.21 -22.00 6.56
C HIS A 78 -18.48 -20.85 5.57
N GLN A 79 -19.73 -20.39 5.46
CA GLN A 79 -20.09 -19.22 4.65
C GLN A 79 -19.69 -17.88 5.29
N GLY A 80 -19.10 -17.89 6.49
CA GLY A 80 -18.67 -16.69 7.21
C GLY A 80 -19.81 -15.84 7.79
N LEU A 81 -21.05 -16.36 7.85
CA LEU A 81 -22.16 -15.67 8.51
C LEU A 81 -21.97 -15.68 10.02
N PHE A 82 -21.50 -16.78 10.60
CA PHE A 82 -21.18 -16.87 12.02
C PHE A 82 -19.72 -17.29 12.21
N LYS A 83 -19.20 -17.14 13.44
CA LYS A 83 -17.83 -17.54 13.77
C LYS A 83 -17.82 -18.49 14.95
N GLU A 84 -17.10 -19.60 14.81
CA GLU A 84 -16.75 -20.51 15.90
C GLU A 84 -15.58 -19.97 16.71
N VAL A 85 -15.72 -19.97 18.05
CA VAL A 85 -14.74 -19.45 19.00
C VAL A 85 -14.67 -20.39 20.20
N PRO A 86 -13.47 -20.74 20.72
CA PRO A 86 -13.33 -21.54 21.93
C PRO A 86 -13.97 -20.84 23.14
N THR A 87 -14.63 -21.60 24.01
CA THR A 87 -15.12 -21.11 25.31
C THR A 87 -13.94 -20.78 26.24
N LYS A 88 -14.17 -19.95 27.27
CA LYS A 88 -13.08 -19.45 28.15
C LYS A 88 -12.37 -20.55 28.94
N ASP A 89 -13.04 -21.66 29.21
CA ASP A 89 -12.50 -22.86 29.83
C ASP A 89 -11.76 -23.78 28.84
N GLY A 90 -11.83 -23.50 27.54
CA GLY A 90 -11.20 -24.28 26.47
C GLY A 90 -11.82 -25.66 26.25
N LEU A 91 -12.93 -25.98 26.93
CA LEU A 91 -13.55 -27.30 26.93
C LEU A 91 -14.59 -27.48 25.82
N ALA A 92 -15.08 -26.38 25.24
CA ALA A 92 -16.09 -26.39 24.19
C ALA A 92 -15.85 -25.30 23.12
N THR A 93 -16.58 -25.41 22.02
CA THR A 93 -16.65 -24.38 20.99
C THR A 93 -18.02 -23.73 21.05
N GLY A 94 -18.07 -22.40 21.02
CA GLY A 94 -19.30 -21.64 20.90
C GLY A 94 -19.32 -20.77 19.65
N TYR A 95 -20.48 -20.18 19.38
CA TYR A 95 -20.77 -19.38 18.20
C TYR A 95 -20.86 -17.90 18.56
N THR A 96 -20.40 -17.04 17.66
CA THR A 96 -20.49 -15.59 17.77
C THR A 96 -20.97 -14.97 16.47
N ASN A 97 -21.62 -13.81 16.58
CA ASN A 97 -22.09 -13.06 15.41
C ASN A 97 -20.93 -12.38 14.68
N THR A 98 -20.92 -12.47 13.35
CA THR A 98 -20.07 -11.64 12.49
C THR A 98 -20.79 -10.34 12.13
N PRO A 99 -20.13 -9.36 11.48
CA PRO A 99 -20.84 -8.21 10.90
C PRO A 99 -21.94 -8.61 9.91
N LEU A 100 -21.83 -9.76 9.22
CA LEU A 100 -22.82 -10.22 8.25
C LEU A 100 -24.06 -10.78 8.94
N SER A 101 -23.92 -11.66 9.94
CA SER A 101 -25.11 -12.14 10.68
C SER A 101 -25.82 -11.04 11.46
N ARG A 102 -25.12 -9.98 11.88
CA ARG A 102 -25.75 -8.80 12.50
C ARG A 102 -26.69 -8.06 11.54
N ARG A 103 -26.47 -8.15 10.22
CA ARG A 103 -27.42 -7.63 9.22
C ARG A 103 -28.68 -8.49 9.08
N MET A 104 -28.73 -9.65 9.70
CA MET A 104 -29.88 -10.57 9.64
C MET A 104 -30.79 -10.49 10.88
N MET A 105 -30.60 -9.50 11.74
CA MET A 105 -31.41 -9.30 12.95
C MET A 105 -32.72 -8.56 12.63
N ILE A 106 -33.87 -9.17 12.86
CA ILE A 106 -35.18 -8.54 12.67
C ILE A 106 -35.45 -7.51 13.78
N THR A 107 -34.99 -7.78 15.00
CA THR A 107 -35.35 -6.98 16.19
C THR A 107 -34.60 -5.65 16.31
N LYS A 108 -33.48 -5.47 15.58
CA LYS A 108 -32.73 -4.21 15.58
C LYS A 108 -33.26 -3.27 14.50
N ARG A 109 -33.96 -2.23 14.92
CA ARG A 109 -34.32 -1.07 14.08
C ARG A 109 -33.21 -0.03 14.01
N ASP A 110 -31.95 -0.46 13.94
CA ASP A 110 -30.78 0.43 13.91
C ASP A 110 -30.41 0.92 12.50
N GLY A 111 -31.26 0.61 11.51
CA GLY A 111 -31.05 0.95 10.10
C GLY A 111 -29.95 0.14 9.40
N LYS A 112 -29.52 -0.99 9.98
CA LYS A 112 -28.45 -1.84 9.40
C LYS A 112 -28.89 -3.26 9.04
N SER A 113 -30.07 -3.68 9.49
CA SER A 113 -30.64 -4.97 9.10
C SER A 113 -31.02 -4.95 7.61
N GLU A 114 -30.92 -6.11 6.96
CA GLU A 114 -31.47 -6.42 5.64
C GLU A 114 -32.41 -7.64 5.73
N ALA A 115 -32.72 -8.11 6.95
CA ALA A 115 -33.50 -9.31 7.16
C ALA A 115 -34.90 -9.26 6.50
N PRO A 116 -35.66 -8.15 6.57
CA PRO A 116 -36.93 -8.03 5.85
C PRO A 116 -36.82 -8.24 4.35
N LEU A 117 -35.80 -7.66 3.70
CA LEU A 117 -35.59 -7.81 2.27
C LEU A 117 -35.26 -9.26 1.91
N LEU A 118 -34.43 -9.92 2.73
CA LEU A 118 -34.14 -11.36 2.55
C LEU A 118 -35.40 -12.21 2.75
N LEU A 119 -36.26 -11.89 3.72
CA LEU A 119 -37.51 -12.62 3.96
C LEU A 119 -38.52 -12.44 2.81
N LEU A 120 -38.61 -11.24 2.22
CA LEU A 120 -39.41 -11.00 1.03
C LEU A 120 -38.91 -11.84 -0.15
N GLU A 121 -37.63 -11.70 -0.52
CA GLU A 121 -37.05 -12.40 -1.68
C GLU A 121 -37.00 -13.92 -1.52
N THR A 122 -37.12 -14.41 -0.28
CA THR A 122 -37.19 -15.85 0.03
C THR A 122 -38.59 -16.35 0.31
N SER A 123 -39.61 -15.51 0.15
CA SER A 123 -40.99 -15.94 0.28
C SER A 123 -41.35 -16.90 -0.88
N PRO A 124 -42.25 -17.87 -0.66
CA PRO A 124 -42.72 -18.75 -1.72
C PRO A 124 -43.27 -17.98 -2.93
N GLU A 125 -43.96 -16.87 -2.68
CA GLU A 125 -44.58 -16.02 -3.69
C GLU A 125 -43.53 -15.34 -4.58
N MET A 126 -42.40 -14.91 -4.01
CA MET A 126 -41.30 -14.25 -4.76
C MET A 126 -40.37 -15.25 -5.43
N LEU A 127 -40.20 -16.46 -4.87
CA LEU A 127 -39.33 -17.51 -5.44
C LEU A 127 -39.98 -18.27 -6.61
N ALA A 128 -41.28 -18.53 -6.56
CA ALA A 128 -41.96 -19.33 -7.59
C ALA A 128 -41.86 -18.75 -9.03
N PRO A 129 -41.96 -17.42 -9.25
CA PRO A 129 -41.78 -16.79 -10.56
C PRO A 129 -40.44 -17.08 -11.24
N TRP A 130 -39.34 -17.23 -10.48
CA TRP A 130 -38.02 -17.54 -11.04
C TRP A 130 -37.98 -18.86 -11.82
N LEU A 131 -38.83 -19.83 -11.46
CA LEU A 131 -38.97 -21.11 -12.18
C LEU A 131 -39.59 -20.95 -13.58
N LYS A 132 -40.15 -19.76 -13.89
CA LYS A 132 -40.75 -19.40 -15.18
C LYS A 132 -39.88 -18.41 -15.97
N LEU A 133 -38.66 -18.09 -15.54
CA LEU A 133 -37.82 -17.10 -16.21
C LEU A 133 -37.57 -17.43 -17.70
N SER A 134 -37.39 -18.71 -18.04
CA SER A 134 -37.14 -19.13 -19.44
C SER A 134 -38.31 -18.85 -20.39
N SER A 135 -39.56 -18.79 -19.89
CA SER A 135 -40.72 -18.53 -20.74
C SER A 135 -40.78 -17.08 -21.22
N VAL A 136 -40.20 -16.13 -20.48
CA VAL A 136 -40.13 -14.73 -20.90
C VAL A 136 -39.17 -14.56 -22.07
N VAL A 137 -37.99 -15.18 -21.98
CA VAL A 137 -36.93 -15.03 -23.00
C VAL A 137 -37.23 -15.82 -24.27
N SER A 138 -37.96 -16.94 -24.16
CA SER A 138 -38.22 -17.85 -25.29
C SER A 138 -39.42 -17.43 -26.16
N SER A 139 -40.13 -16.35 -25.81
CA SER A 139 -41.32 -15.91 -26.54
C SER A 139 -40.94 -15.23 -27.86
N PRO A 140 -41.42 -15.70 -29.03
CA PRO A 140 -41.16 -15.03 -30.29
C PRO A 140 -41.75 -13.62 -30.26
N VAL A 141 -40.96 -12.62 -30.66
CA VAL A 141 -41.26 -11.17 -30.72
C VAL A 141 -42.60 -10.81 -31.43
N LEU A 142 -43.27 -11.78 -32.05
CA LEU A 142 -44.45 -11.60 -32.90
C LEU A 142 -45.77 -12.17 -32.36
N ASN A 143 -45.85 -12.70 -31.12
CA ASN A 143 -47.15 -13.07 -30.55
C ASN A 143 -47.41 -12.50 -29.15
N VAL A 144 -48.59 -11.90 -29.04
CA VAL A 144 -49.16 -11.26 -27.86
C VAL A 144 -49.30 -12.25 -26.70
N SER A 145 -48.88 -11.79 -25.52
CA SER A 145 -49.26 -12.26 -24.18
C SER A 145 -48.67 -13.59 -23.69
N THR A 146 -47.33 -13.72 -23.66
CA THR A 146 -46.76 -14.49 -22.55
C THR A 146 -46.77 -13.58 -21.33
N PRO A 147 -47.57 -13.87 -20.28
CA PRO A 147 -47.57 -13.04 -19.09
C PRO A 147 -46.17 -13.02 -18.46
N PRO A 148 -45.79 -11.90 -17.80
CA PRO A 148 -44.59 -11.84 -16.95
C PRO A 148 -44.52 -13.01 -15.96
N PRO A 149 -43.33 -13.41 -15.46
CA PRO A 149 -43.21 -14.62 -14.64
C PRO A 149 -44.09 -14.60 -13.40
N PHE A 150 -44.21 -13.45 -12.74
CA PHE A 150 -45.07 -13.27 -11.59
C PHE A 150 -46.54 -13.51 -11.94
N ASP A 151 -47.05 -12.79 -12.94
CA ASP A 151 -48.40 -12.93 -13.49
C ASP A 151 -48.69 -14.36 -13.95
N ALA A 152 -47.70 -15.04 -14.54
CA ALA A 152 -47.84 -16.43 -15.01
C ALA A 152 -48.02 -17.43 -13.86
N VAL A 153 -47.48 -17.14 -12.67
CA VAL A 153 -47.59 -17.98 -11.48
C VAL A 153 -48.85 -17.63 -10.68
N HIS A 154 -49.14 -16.33 -10.51
CA HIS A 154 -50.14 -15.83 -9.57
C HIS A 154 -51.44 -15.33 -10.23
N GLY A 155 -51.46 -15.21 -11.56
CA GLY A 155 -52.64 -14.82 -12.35
C GLY A 155 -52.94 -13.33 -12.40
N LYS A 156 -52.11 -12.49 -11.76
CA LYS A 156 -52.22 -11.03 -11.67
C LYS A 156 -50.85 -10.42 -11.37
N ASP A 157 -50.70 -9.12 -11.60
CA ASP A 157 -49.47 -8.39 -11.31
C ASP A 157 -49.17 -8.32 -9.80
N LEU A 158 -47.93 -8.00 -9.45
CA LEU A 158 -47.44 -7.93 -8.08
C LEU A 158 -48.30 -7.04 -7.16
N TRP A 159 -48.72 -5.88 -7.65
CA TRP A 159 -49.43 -4.88 -6.85
C TRP A 159 -50.88 -5.31 -6.60
N SER A 160 -51.57 -5.79 -7.64
CA SER A 160 -52.89 -6.42 -7.49
C SER A 160 -52.84 -7.66 -6.60
N PHE A 161 -51.76 -8.44 -6.66
CA PHE A 161 -51.56 -9.58 -5.77
C PHE A 161 -51.37 -9.13 -4.32
N ALA A 162 -50.55 -8.12 -4.06
CA ALA A 162 -50.31 -7.60 -2.71
C ALA A 162 -51.60 -7.05 -2.08
N GLN A 163 -52.43 -6.34 -2.86
CA GLN A 163 -53.73 -5.83 -2.40
C GLN A 163 -54.65 -6.95 -1.90
N ASP A 164 -54.67 -8.09 -2.60
CA ASP A 164 -55.49 -9.25 -2.22
C ASP A 164 -54.83 -10.12 -1.13
N ASN A 165 -53.55 -9.90 -0.80
CA ASN A 165 -52.77 -10.72 0.12
C ASN A 165 -52.08 -9.85 1.19
N PRO A 166 -52.76 -9.48 2.28
CA PRO A 166 -52.24 -8.57 3.30
C PRO A 166 -50.89 -9.00 3.91
N CYS A 167 -50.67 -10.30 4.14
CA CYS A 167 -49.38 -10.79 4.65
C CYS A 167 -48.22 -10.55 3.68
N HIS A 168 -48.47 -10.61 2.37
CA HIS A 168 -47.46 -10.35 1.35
C HIS A 168 -47.22 -8.84 1.22
N SER A 169 -48.29 -8.03 1.26
CA SER A 169 -48.19 -6.57 1.33
C SER A 169 -47.38 -6.10 2.55
N GLU A 170 -47.57 -6.71 3.72
CA GLU A 170 -46.77 -6.42 4.92
C GLU A 170 -45.28 -6.74 4.72
N LEU A 171 -44.94 -7.85 4.04
CA LEU A 171 -43.54 -8.19 3.72
C LEU A 171 -42.91 -7.15 2.79
N ILE A 172 -43.62 -6.71 1.76
CA ILE A 172 -43.16 -5.65 0.84
C ILE A 172 -42.92 -4.36 1.62
N ASN A 173 -43.92 -3.93 2.40
CA ASN A 173 -43.87 -2.71 3.19
C ASN A 173 -42.68 -2.69 4.17
N GLU A 174 -42.45 -3.79 4.89
CA GLU A 174 -41.34 -3.88 5.83
C GLU A 174 -39.98 -3.98 5.12
N ALA A 175 -39.91 -4.61 3.94
CA ALA A 175 -38.70 -4.62 3.11
C ALA A 175 -38.35 -3.21 2.59
N MET A 176 -39.34 -2.46 2.13
CA MET A 176 -39.15 -1.07 1.67
C MET A 176 -38.75 -0.15 2.83
N ALA A 177 -39.41 -0.26 3.98
CA ALA A 177 -39.04 0.49 5.18
C ALA A 177 -37.63 0.12 5.67
N CYS A 178 -37.24 -1.14 5.56
CA CYS A 178 -35.90 -1.60 5.88
C CYS A 178 -34.82 -0.91 5.04
N ASP A 179 -35.01 -0.84 3.72
CA ASP A 179 -34.10 -0.10 2.85
C ASP A 179 -34.12 1.41 3.12
N ALA A 180 -35.30 2.00 3.35
CA ALA A 180 -35.43 3.42 3.69
C ALA A 180 -34.61 3.79 4.93
N ARG A 181 -34.69 3.01 6.03
CA ARG A 181 -33.88 3.22 7.25
C ARG A 181 -32.37 3.17 6.99
N ARG A 182 -31.95 2.45 5.95
CA ARG A 182 -30.54 2.36 5.55
C ARG A 182 -30.11 3.51 4.65
N VAL A 183 -30.90 3.81 3.62
CA VAL A 183 -30.52 4.73 2.54
C VAL A 183 -30.81 6.17 2.90
N MET A 184 -31.99 6.46 3.45
CA MET A 184 -32.48 7.82 3.63
C MET A 184 -31.66 8.68 4.59
N PRO A 185 -31.11 8.18 5.72
CA PRO A 185 -30.22 8.99 6.55
C PRO A 185 -28.97 9.45 5.79
N ARG A 186 -28.50 8.67 4.82
CA ARG A 186 -27.36 9.05 3.97
C ARG A 186 -27.76 10.07 2.92
N VAL A 187 -28.90 9.88 2.28
CA VAL A 187 -29.44 10.82 1.29
C VAL A 187 -29.73 12.18 1.94
N ALA A 188 -30.39 12.20 3.11
CA ALA A 188 -30.69 13.42 3.84
C ALA A 188 -29.41 14.20 4.22
N GLY A 189 -28.40 13.51 4.77
CA GLY A 189 -27.13 14.15 5.13
C GLY A 189 -26.29 14.58 3.91
N ALA A 190 -26.34 13.83 2.82
CA ALA A 190 -25.65 14.13 1.56
C ALA A 190 -26.22 15.35 0.85
N CYS A 191 -27.54 15.37 0.74
CA CYS A 191 -28.29 16.28 -0.11
C CYS A 191 -29.00 17.36 0.72
N HIS A 192 -28.45 17.72 1.89
CA HIS A 192 -29.08 18.67 2.81
C HIS A 192 -29.50 19.97 2.11
N GLY A 193 -28.64 20.53 1.25
CA GLY A 193 -28.93 21.75 0.49
C GLY A 193 -30.07 21.63 -0.52
N LEU A 194 -30.47 20.41 -0.92
CA LEU A 194 -31.63 20.19 -1.79
C LEU A 194 -32.95 20.46 -1.04
N PHE A 195 -32.96 20.38 0.28
CA PHE A 195 -34.16 20.61 1.11
C PHE A 195 -34.28 22.06 1.60
N ASP A 196 -33.30 22.92 1.31
CA ASP A 196 -33.36 24.34 1.63
C ASP A 196 -34.52 25.02 0.88
N GLY A 197 -35.35 25.75 1.62
CA GLY A 197 -36.52 26.46 1.09
C GLY A 197 -37.72 25.59 0.74
N VAL A 198 -37.66 24.28 0.97
CA VAL A 198 -38.78 23.34 0.80
C VAL A 198 -39.62 23.35 2.08
N ALA A 199 -40.92 23.63 1.97
CA ALA A 199 -41.83 23.59 3.12
C ALA A 199 -42.71 22.32 3.12
N THR A 200 -43.05 21.80 1.95
CA THR A 200 -43.88 20.61 1.77
C THR A 200 -43.23 19.57 0.86
N VAL A 201 -43.20 18.31 1.30
CA VAL A 201 -42.66 17.18 0.52
C VAL A 201 -43.73 16.10 0.38
N VAL A 202 -43.96 15.62 -0.85
CA VAL A 202 -44.77 14.42 -1.10
C VAL A 202 -43.84 13.25 -1.41
N ASP A 203 -44.04 12.12 -0.74
CA ASP A 203 -43.37 10.85 -1.02
C ASP A 203 -44.33 9.94 -1.78
N VAL A 204 -44.05 9.76 -3.07
CA VAL A 204 -44.92 9.01 -3.98
C VAL A 204 -44.50 7.54 -3.96
N GLY A 205 -45.43 6.65 -3.61
CA GLY A 205 -45.11 5.26 -3.31
C GLY A 205 -44.39 5.13 -1.96
N GLY A 206 -44.70 6.00 -1.00
CA GLY A 206 -43.98 6.09 0.27
C GLY A 206 -44.24 4.94 1.24
N GLY A 207 -45.13 4.01 0.90
CA GLY A 207 -45.47 2.83 1.69
C GLY A 207 -46.01 3.21 3.07
N THR A 208 -45.35 2.68 4.11
CA THR A 208 -45.70 2.97 5.51
C THR A 208 -45.16 4.31 6.03
N GLY A 209 -44.51 5.12 5.16
CA GLY A 209 -44.06 6.47 5.46
C GLY A 209 -42.69 6.58 6.14
N GLU A 210 -41.90 5.50 6.18
CA GLU A 210 -40.58 5.48 6.85
C GLU A 210 -39.59 6.49 6.25
N THR A 211 -39.59 6.65 4.92
CA THR A 211 -38.76 7.66 4.21
C THR A 211 -39.06 9.07 4.70
N LEU A 212 -40.33 9.48 4.69
CA LEU A 212 -40.73 10.79 5.24
C LEU A 212 -40.48 10.90 6.73
N GLY A 213 -40.74 9.84 7.50
CA GLY A 213 -40.47 9.81 8.93
C GLY A 213 -39.01 10.09 9.29
N ILE A 214 -38.07 9.72 8.42
CA ILE A 214 -36.65 10.05 8.55
C ILE A 214 -36.40 11.50 8.12
N LEU A 215 -36.96 11.93 6.99
CA LEU A 215 -36.76 13.27 6.45
C LEU A 215 -37.31 14.37 7.38
N VAL A 216 -38.53 14.24 7.92
CA VAL A 216 -39.10 15.25 8.82
C VAL A 216 -38.40 15.33 10.17
N LYS A 217 -37.73 14.24 10.60
CA LYS A 217 -36.87 14.26 11.79
C LYS A 217 -35.58 15.03 11.55
N GLU A 218 -34.98 14.87 10.36
CA GLU A 218 -33.76 15.59 9.98
C GLU A 218 -34.05 17.06 9.63
N PHE A 219 -35.22 17.33 9.03
CA PHE A 219 -35.68 18.63 8.58
C PHE A 219 -37.03 19.02 9.21
N PRO A 220 -37.05 19.45 10.49
CA PRO A 220 -38.31 19.64 11.24
C PRO A 220 -39.26 20.73 10.71
N TRP A 221 -38.79 21.57 9.79
CA TRP A 221 -39.64 22.60 9.15
C TRP A 221 -40.46 22.06 7.98
N ILE A 222 -40.14 20.85 7.49
CA ILE A 222 -40.83 20.23 6.37
C ILE A 222 -42.09 19.53 6.87
N LYS A 223 -43.22 19.81 6.23
CA LYS A 223 -44.44 19.00 6.33
C LYS A 223 -44.42 17.92 5.25
N GLY A 224 -44.47 16.66 5.66
CA GLY A 224 -44.49 15.51 4.76
C GLY A 224 -45.90 15.05 4.40
N PHE A 225 -46.09 14.57 3.18
CA PHE A 225 -47.31 13.89 2.72
C PHE A 225 -46.94 12.52 2.16
N ASN A 226 -47.24 11.46 2.91
CA ASN A 226 -47.00 10.09 2.48
C ASN A 226 -48.12 9.68 1.53
N PHE A 227 -47.80 9.46 0.25
CA PHE A 227 -48.78 9.22 -0.81
C PHE A 227 -48.65 7.81 -1.39
N ASP A 228 -49.68 6.99 -1.21
CA ASP A 228 -49.70 5.60 -1.66
C ASP A 228 -51.14 5.12 -1.91
N LEU A 229 -51.29 3.87 -2.36
CA LEU A 229 -52.59 3.24 -2.59
C LEU A 229 -53.40 3.15 -1.28
N PRO A 230 -54.75 3.20 -1.37
CA PRO A 230 -55.62 3.20 -0.18
C PRO A 230 -55.34 2.07 0.82
N HIS A 231 -55.12 0.84 0.33
CA HIS A 231 -54.87 -0.32 1.19
C HIS A 231 -53.51 -0.29 1.91
N VAL A 232 -52.53 0.45 1.37
CA VAL A 232 -51.20 0.64 1.99
C VAL A 232 -51.27 1.74 3.05
N ILE A 233 -51.95 2.84 2.72
CA ILE A 233 -52.18 3.96 3.64
C ILE A 233 -53.00 3.55 4.86
N GLU A 234 -53.96 2.64 4.71
CA GLU A 234 -54.78 2.13 5.82
C GLU A 234 -53.94 1.54 6.97
N VAL A 235 -52.80 0.92 6.65
CA VAL A 235 -51.89 0.30 7.63
C VAL A 235 -50.66 1.16 7.97
N ALA A 236 -50.53 2.33 7.32
CA ALA A 236 -49.41 3.24 7.56
C ALA A 236 -49.50 3.87 8.97
N GLN A 237 -48.34 4.04 9.61
CA GLN A 237 -48.29 4.62 10.95
C GLN A 237 -48.56 6.13 10.91
N VAL A 238 -49.17 6.65 11.98
CA VAL A 238 -49.28 8.10 12.18
C VAL A 238 -47.93 8.61 12.69
N LEU A 239 -47.26 9.43 11.89
CA LEU A 239 -45.96 10.02 12.20
C LEU A 239 -46.11 11.52 12.41
N ASP A 240 -45.40 12.07 13.40
CA ASP A 240 -45.42 13.51 13.66
C ASP A 240 -44.81 14.26 12.46
N GLY A 241 -45.48 15.33 12.01
CA GLY A 241 -45.09 16.09 10.81
C GLY A 241 -45.39 15.42 9.46
N VAL A 242 -46.03 14.24 9.43
CA VAL A 242 -46.40 13.52 8.19
C VAL A 242 -47.91 13.29 8.12
N GLU A 243 -48.52 13.59 6.98
CA GLU A 243 -49.92 13.33 6.67
C GLU A 243 -50.02 12.20 5.65
N ASN A 244 -50.81 11.15 5.94
CA ASN A 244 -51.02 10.05 5.01
C ASN A 244 -52.14 10.42 4.02
N VAL A 245 -51.88 10.28 2.72
CA VAL A 245 -52.77 10.66 1.63
C VAL A 245 -52.94 9.47 0.70
N GLU A 246 -54.17 9.01 0.53
CA GLU A 246 -54.48 7.94 -0.41
C GLU A 246 -54.64 8.47 -1.85
N GLY A 247 -54.22 7.69 -2.83
CA GLY A 247 -54.51 7.97 -4.24
C GLY A 247 -53.77 7.07 -5.21
N ASP A 248 -53.80 7.47 -6.48
CA ASP A 248 -53.09 6.78 -7.57
C ASP A 248 -52.15 7.77 -8.28
N MET A 249 -50.85 7.46 -8.27
CA MET A 249 -49.81 8.27 -8.90
C MET A 249 -49.97 8.39 -10.43
N PHE A 250 -50.70 7.48 -11.06
CA PHE A 250 -51.04 7.56 -12.48
C PHE A 250 -52.14 8.57 -12.79
N ASP A 251 -52.93 8.97 -11.79
CA ASP A 251 -54.01 9.94 -11.95
C ASP A 251 -53.57 11.34 -11.56
N SER A 252 -53.10 11.54 -10.32
CA SER A 252 -52.62 12.83 -9.84
C SER A 252 -51.77 12.70 -8.58
N ILE A 253 -50.90 13.69 -8.33
CA ILE A 253 -50.06 13.78 -7.14
C ILE A 253 -50.41 15.08 -6.39
N PRO A 254 -50.52 15.07 -5.04
CA PRO A 254 -50.83 16.27 -4.27
C PRO A 254 -49.85 17.42 -4.52
N ALA A 255 -50.36 18.65 -4.57
CA ALA A 255 -49.53 19.84 -4.77
C ALA A 255 -48.55 20.05 -3.61
N CYS A 256 -47.27 20.28 -3.92
CA CYS A 256 -46.20 20.39 -2.93
C CYS A 256 -44.99 21.15 -3.49
N ASP A 257 -44.02 21.50 -2.63
CA ASP A 257 -42.79 22.17 -3.08
C ASP A 257 -41.78 21.19 -3.69
N ALA A 258 -41.75 19.95 -3.18
CA ALA A 258 -40.92 18.89 -3.70
C ALA A 258 -41.58 17.52 -3.65
N VAL A 259 -41.28 16.69 -4.65
CA VAL A 259 -41.66 15.27 -4.69
C VAL A 259 -40.41 14.42 -4.45
N ILE A 260 -40.51 13.37 -3.65
CA ILE A 260 -39.52 12.30 -3.58
C ILE A 260 -40.13 11.00 -4.09
N ILE A 261 -39.34 10.25 -4.88
CA ILE A 261 -39.72 8.98 -5.47
C ILE A 261 -38.54 8.03 -5.27
N LYS A 262 -38.71 6.97 -4.47
CA LYS A 262 -37.65 6.03 -4.13
C LYS A 262 -38.12 4.61 -4.41
N TRP A 263 -37.39 3.88 -5.28
CA TRP A 263 -37.74 2.50 -5.65
C TRP A 263 -39.20 2.38 -6.06
N VAL A 264 -39.57 3.15 -7.09
CA VAL A 264 -40.92 3.11 -7.69
C VAL A 264 -40.77 3.07 -9.20
N LEU A 265 -39.95 3.94 -9.77
CA LEU A 265 -39.82 4.06 -11.22
C LEU A 265 -39.14 2.83 -11.84
N HIS A 266 -38.36 2.08 -11.07
CA HIS A 266 -37.80 0.81 -11.54
C HIS A 266 -38.85 -0.30 -11.75
N ASP A 267 -40.04 -0.20 -11.13
CA ASP A 267 -41.11 -1.20 -11.26
C ASP A 267 -41.92 -1.06 -12.56
N TRP A 268 -41.73 0.05 -13.27
CA TRP A 268 -42.53 0.43 -14.43
C TRP A 268 -41.68 0.63 -15.68
N GLY A 269 -42.26 0.33 -16.83
CA GLY A 269 -41.66 0.62 -18.13
C GLY A 269 -41.58 2.12 -18.42
N ASP A 270 -40.85 2.49 -19.47
CA ASP A 270 -40.53 3.89 -19.77
C ASP A 270 -41.76 4.77 -20.00
N LYS A 271 -42.81 4.23 -20.64
CA LYS A 271 -44.07 4.98 -20.89
C LYS A 271 -44.78 5.37 -19.60
N ASP A 272 -44.84 4.44 -18.66
CA ASP A 272 -45.52 4.60 -17.38
C ASP A 272 -44.71 5.52 -16.46
N CYS A 273 -43.37 5.38 -16.45
CA CYS A 273 -42.47 6.31 -15.78
C CYS A 273 -42.64 7.75 -16.28
N ILE A 274 -42.71 7.95 -17.61
CA ILE A 274 -42.93 9.28 -18.19
C ILE A 274 -44.27 9.87 -17.71
N LYS A 275 -45.31 9.06 -17.59
CA LYS A 275 -46.63 9.50 -17.09
C LYS A 275 -46.54 9.92 -15.61
N ILE A 276 -45.94 9.08 -14.76
CA ILE A 276 -45.75 9.39 -13.33
C ILE A 276 -44.94 10.68 -13.17
N LEU A 277 -43.83 10.82 -13.89
CA LEU A 277 -42.96 11.99 -13.83
C LEU A 277 -43.65 13.28 -14.32
N LYS A 278 -44.56 13.19 -15.31
CA LYS A 278 -45.39 14.32 -15.72
C LYS A 278 -46.33 14.76 -14.59
N ASN A 279 -46.98 13.82 -13.91
CA ASN A 279 -47.81 14.13 -12.75
C ASN A 279 -46.99 14.76 -11.61
N CYS A 280 -45.75 14.28 -11.38
CA CYS A 280 -44.84 14.87 -10.39
C CYS A 280 -44.48 16.32 -10.75
N LYS A 281 -44.23 16.57 -12.03
CA LYS A 281 -43.92 17.91 -12.55
C LYS A 281 -45.10 18.86 -12.41
N GLU A 282 -46.32 18.37 -12.61
CA GLU A 282 -47.55 19.16 -12.44
C GLU A 282 -47.85 19.47 -10.95
N ALA A 283 -47.42 18.59 -10.04
CA ALA A 283 -47.61 18.75 -8.60
C ALA A 283 -46.70 19.83 -7.97
N VAL A 284 -45.58 20.17 -8.60
CA VAL A 284 -44.60 21.12 -8.06
C VAL A 284 -44.62 22.49 -8.75
N PRO A 285 -44.30 23.60 -8.06
CA PRO A 285 -44.27 24.91 -8.68
C PRO A 285 -43.28 25.00 -9.85
N PRO A 286 -43.65 25.65 -10.97
CA PRO A 286 -42.78 25.75 -12.13
C PRO A 286 -41.49 26.51 -11.80
N ASN A 287 -40.36 26.02 -12.33
CA ASN A 287 -39.00 26.59 -12.21
C ASN A 287 -38.35 26.57 -10.81
N VAL A 288 -39.10 26.33 -9.74
CA VAL A 288 -38.55 26.28 -8.36
C VAL A 288 -38.81 24.95 -7.65
N GLY A 289 -39.85 24.22 -8.06
CA GLY A 289 -40.19 22.91 -7.55
C GLY A 289 -39.15 21.84 -7.90
N LYS A 290 -39.03 20.82 -7.03
CA LYS A 290 -38.01 19.78 -7.15
C LYS A 290 -38.64 18.39 -7.21
N VAL A 291 -38.09 17.49 -8.03
CA VAL A 291 -38.42 16.06 -8.03
C VAL A 291 -37.13 15.29 -7.75
N LEU A 292 -37.09 14.59 -6.62
CA LEU A 292 -35.95 13.81 -6.16
C LEU A 292 -36.20 12.34 -6.45
N ILE A 293 -35.35 11.75 -7.30
CA ILE A 293 -35.43 10.34 -7.68
C ILE A 293 -34.30 9.58 -7.00
N VAL A 294 -34.64 8.55 -6.24
CA VAL A 294 -33.68 7.70 -5.52
C VAL A 294 -33.80 6.27 -6.06
N GLU A 295 -32.97 5.97 -7.06
CA GLU A 295 -33.01 4.71 -7.80
C GLU A 295 -31.62 4.13 -8.00
N CYS A 296 -31.57 2.84 -8.36
CA CYS A 296 -30.36 2.20 -8.83
C CYS A 296 -30.08 2.59 -10.30
N VAL A 297 -28.79 2.64 -10.67
CA VAL A 297 -28.32 3.03 -12.00
C VAL A 297 -27.34 1.99 -12.51
N ILE A 298 -27.62 1.42 -13.68
CA ILE A 298 -26.75 0.43 -14.35
C ILE A 298 -25.51 1.13 -14.93
N GLY A 299 -24.32 0.55 -14.69
CA GLY A 299 -23.07 1.08 -15.19
C GLY A 299 -22.89 0.82 -16.68
N GLU A 300 -22.44 1.83 -17.45
CA GLU A 300 -22.03 1.60 -18.84
C GLU A 300 -20.62 1.01 -18.91
N LYS A 301 -20.43 -0.11 -19.64
CA LYS A 301 -19.11 -0.66 -19.93
C LYS A 301 -18.28 0.37 -20.71
N LYS A 302 -17.36 1.06 -20.04
CA LYS A 302 -16.35 1.87 -20.71
C LYS A 302 -15.32 0.94 -21.35
N ASN A 303 -15.15 1.03 -22.68
CA ASN A 303 -14.08 0.38 -23.45
C ASN A 303 -12.68 0.99 -23.17
N THR A 304 -12.42 1.38 -21.92
CA THR A 304 -11.13 1.88 -21.44
C THR A 304 -10.58 0.85 -20.47
N MET A 305 -9.32 0.45 -20.64
CA MET A 305 -8.61 -0.51 -19.77
C MET A 305 -8.33 0.00 -18.33
N VAL A 306 -9.12 0.95 -17.86
CA VAL A 306 -9.15 1.46 -16.49
C VAL A 306 -10.61 1.54 -16.08
N VAL A 307 -11.16 0.41 -15.63
CA VAL A 307 -12.43 0.35 -14.89
C VAL A 307 -12.08 0.37 -13.41
N GLU A 308 -12.66 1.28 -12.64
CA GLU A 308 -12.45 1.35 -11.19
C GLU A 308 -12.96 0.05 -10.52
N GLU A 309 -12.10 -0.71 -9.84
CA GLU A 309 -12.40 -2.05 -9.28
C GLU A 309 -13.56 -2.17 -8.26
N ARG A 310 -14.26 -1.10 -7.84
CA ARG A 310 -15.54 -1.24 -7.05
C ARG A 310 -16.78 -1.02 -7.91
N ASP A 311 -16.70 -0.35 -9.06
CA ASP A 311 -17.87 -0.26 -9.93
C ASP A 311 -18.26 -1.68 -10.39
N ASP A 312 -17.25 -2.52 -10.67
CA ASP A 312 -17.38 -3.96 -10.99
C ASP A 312 -18.00 -4.81 -9.86
N LYS A 313 -18.08 -4.32 -8.61
CA LYS A 313 -18.57 -5.09 -7.44
C LYS A 313 -20.04 -4.91 -7.14
N LEU A 314 -20.53 -3.67 -7.21
CA LEU A 314 -21.96 -3.40 -7.11
C LEU A 314 -22.65 -3.72 -8.42
N GLU A 315 -21.93 -3.72 -9.55
CA GLU A 315 -22.51 -4.08 -10.85
C GLU A 315 -23.23 -5.43 -10.81
N HIS A 316 -22.66 -6.44 -10.16
CA HIS A 316 -23.35 -7.72 -10.00
C HIS A 316 -24.69 -7.59 -9.26
N VAL A 317 -24.75 -6.78 -8.19
CA VAL A 317 -25.97 -6.55 -7.41
C VAL A 317 -26.97 -5.72 -8.21
N ARG A 318 -26.51 -4.70 -8.94
CA ARG A 318 -27.37 -3.87 -9.82
C ARG A 318 -28.00 -4.72 -10.93
N LEU A 319 -27.22 -5.61 -11.54
CA LEU A 319 -27.71 -6.56 -12.54
C LEU A 319 -28.64 -7.62 -11.93
N GLN A 320 -28.40 -8.05 -10.69
CA GLN A 320 -29.34 -8.93 -9.98
C GLN A 320 -30.66 -8.22 -9.71
N LEU A 321 -30.63 -6.93 -9.34
CA LEU A 321 -31.84 -6.13 -9.15
C LEU A 321 -32.62 -5.96 -10.46
N ASP A 322 -31.93 -5.73 -11.58
CA ASP A 322 -32.58 -5.71 -12.91
C ASP A 322 -33.28 -7.04 -13.25
N MET A 323 -32.66 -8.16 -12.89
CA MET A 323 -33.29 -9.48 -13.04
C MET A 323 -34.52 -9.66 -12.13
N VAL A 324 -34.50 -9.12 -10.91
CA VAL A 324 -35.66 -9.10 -9.99
C VAL A 324 -36.80 -8.33 -10.65
N MET A 325 -36.53 -7.13 -11.20
CA MET A 325 -37.53 -6.34 -11.92
C MET A 325 -38.14 -7.12 -13.08
N MET A 326 -37.32 -7.78 -13.90
CA MET A 326 -37.78 -8.60 -15.03
C MET A 326 -38.68 -9.77 -14.60
N VAL A 327 -38.45 -10.33 -13.40
CA VAL A 327 -39.18 -11.51 -12.91
C VAL A 327 -40.47 -11.13 -12.20
N HIS A 328 -40.45 -10.08 -11.39
CA HIS A 328 -41.54 -9.73 -10.48
C HIS A 328 -42.51 -8.70 -11.05
N THR A 329 -42.05 -7.85 -11.96
CA THR A 329 -42.85 -6.75 -12.52
C THR A 329 -43.22 -7.01 -13.97
N SER A 330 -44.26 -6.33 -14.46
CA SER A 330 -44.72 -6.55 -15.83
C SER A 330 -43.83 -5.88 -16.88
N THR A 331 -43.24 -4.74 -16.55
CA THR A 331 -42.44 -3.93 -17.50
C THR A 331 -41.25 -3.22 -16.85
N GLY A 332 -41.03 -3.42 -15.55
CA GLY A 332 -39.97 -2.77 -14.78
C GLY A 332 -38.58 -3.21 -15.22
N LYS A 333 -37.62 -2.32 -14.96
CA LYS A 333 -36.20 -2.49 -15.27
C LYS A 333 -35.37 -1.48 -14.50
N GLU A 334 -34.12 -1.85 -14.26
CA GLU A 334 -33.08 -0.89 -13.90
C GLU A 334 -32.62 -0.13 -15.15
N ARG A 335 -32.20 1.12 -14.98
CA ARG A 335 -31.88 2.01 -16.11
C ARG A 335 -30.44 2.48 -16.07
N THR A 336 -29.84 2.58 -17.25
CA THR A 336 -28.59 3.32 -17.46
C THR A 336 -28.85 4.83 -17.38
N LEU A 337 -27.79 5.64 -17.23
CA LEU A 337 -27.92 7.10 -17.27
C LEU A 337 -28.51 7.62 -18.58
N LYS A 338 -28.24 6.96 -19.72
CA LYS A 338 -28.83 7.34 -21.02
C LYS A 338 -30.33 7.07 -21.08
N GLU A 339 -30.79 5.99 -20.46
CA GLU A 339 -32.22 5.69 -20.38
C GLU A 339 -32.93 6.65 -19.41
N TRP A 340 -32.28 7.01 -18.31
CA TRP A 340 -32.77 8.06 -17.42
C TRP A 340 -32.88 9.41 -18.13
N ASP A 341 -31.85 9.82 -18.89
CA ASP A 341 -31.88 11.04 -19.70
C ASP A 341 -33.07 11.06 -20.67
N PHE A 342 -33.32 9.95 -21.36
CA PHE A 342 -34.48 9.80 -22.25
C PHE A 342 -35.81 9.97 -21.50
N VAL A 343 -36.01 9.22 -20.41
CA VAL A 343 -37.26 9.26 -19.63
C VAL A 343 -37.52 10.65 -19.03
N LEU A 344 -36.49 11.30 -18.50
CA LEU A 344 -36.59 12.65 -17.92
C LEU A 344 -36.87 13.71 -18.98
N THR A 345 -36.22 13.60 -20.14
CA THR A 345 -36.43 14.52 -21.27
C THR A 345 -37.85 14.41 -21.82
N GLU A 346 -38.36 13.20 -22.03
CA GLU A 346 -39.72 12.96 -22.53
C GLU A 346 -40.81 13.33 -21.49
N ALA A 347 -40.49 13.28 -20.20
CA ALA A 347 -41.33 13.85 -19.14
C ALA A 347 -41.28 15.39 -19.09
N GLY A 348 -40.36 16.01 -19.84
CA GLY A 348 -40.26 17.45 -20.03
C GLY A 348 -39.39 18.16 -19.00
N PHE A 349 -38.46 17.47 -18.34
CA PHE A 349 -37.46 18.09 -17.47
C PHE A 349 -36.31 18.64 -18.31
N ALA A 350 -36.03 19.95 -18.20
CA ALA A 350 -35.00 20.61 -19.01
C ALA A 350 -33.58 20.48 -18.44
N ARG A 351 -33.46 20.10 -17.16
CA ARG A 351 -32.19 19.92 -16.44
C ARG A 351 -32.40 18.92 -15.30
N TYR A 352 -31.45 18.05 -15.10
CA TYR A 352 -31.35 17.20 -13.92
C TYR A 352 -29.90 17.21 -13.41
N GLU A 353 -29.72 16.96 -12.12
CA GLU A 353 -28.41 16.85 -11.48
C GLU A 353 -28.27 15.46 -10.88
N GLU A 354 -27.14 14.80 -11.15
CA GLU A 354 -26.85 13.46 -10.65
C GLU A 354 -26.00 13.54 -9.39
N GLU A 355 -26.55 13.07 -8.27
CA GLU A 355 -25.81 12.94 -7.03
C GLU A 355 -25.78 11.48 -6.56
N MET A 356 -24.65 10.82 -6.79
CA MET A 356 -24.42 9.48 -6.26
C MET A 356 -24.21 9.60 -4.74
N SER A 357 -24.99 8.85 -3.94
CA SER A 357 -24.92 8.85 -2.46
C SER A 357 -23.48 8.71 -1.89
N GLU A 358 -22.55 8.09 -2.63
CA GLU A 358 -21.13 7.99 -2.23
C GLU A 358 -20.27 9.24 -2.53
N LYS A 359 -20.67 10.10 -3.49
CA LYS A 359 -19.96 11.33 -3.86
C LYS A 359 -20.24 12.50 -2.91
N ALA A 360 -21.34 12.47 -2.16
CA ALA A 360 -21.70 13.55 -1.24
C ALA A 360 -20.80 13.67 0.02
N LYS A 361 -19.82 12.77 0.19
CA LYS A 361 -18.69 12.97 1.12
C LYS A 361 -17.46 13.63 0.49
N LYS A 362 -17.53 14.06 -0.77
CA LYS A 362 -16.40 14.64 -1.50
C LYS A 362 -16.77 15.99 -2.09
N GLY A 363 -16.52 17.04 -1.30
CA GLY A 363 -16.01 18.27 -1.89
C GLY A 363 -14.85 17.90 -2.82
N ARG A 364 -14.98 18.28 -4.09
CA ARG A 364 -14.06 18.06 -5.23
C ARG A 364 -12.62 17.69 -4.83
N SER A 365 -12.24 16.43 -5.05
CA SER A 365 -10.90 16.05 -5.53
C SER A 365 -10.94 14.64 -6.13
N ASN A 366 -10.20 14.42 -7.22
CA ASN A 366 -10.15 13.16 -7.98
C ASN A 366 -9.66 11.99 -7.11
N PHE A 367 -10.43 10.89 -7.04
CA PHE A 367 -10.27 9.84 -6.03
C PHE A 367 -10.12 8.41 -6.61
N ASN A 368 -9.21 8.17 -7.55
CA ASN A 368 -8.88 6.81 -7.97
C ASN A 368 -7.92 6.14 -7.00
N GLY A 369 -8.33 5.07 -6.31
CA GLY A 369 -7.38 4.12 -5.68
C GLY A 369 -7.70 3.56 -4.28
N LEU A 370 -8.95 3.58 -3.79
CA LEU A 370 -9.31 3.06 -2.45
C LEU A 370 -9.90 1.66 -2.47
N HIS A 371 -9.79 0.98 -3.62
CA HIS A 371 -10.65 -0.16 -3.94
C HIS A 371 -9.96 -1.52 -3.79
N HIS A 372 -8.66 -1.60 -3.48
CA HIS A 372 -7.96 -2.90 -3.48
C HIS A 372 -7.95 -3.64 -2.12
N PRO A 373 -7.72 -2.99 -0.95
CA PRO A 373 -7.48 -3.71 0.32
C PRO A 373 -8.71 -4.40 0.92
N VAL A 374 -9.87 -3.73 0.92
CA VAL A 374 -11.13 -4.24 1.51
C VAL A 374 -11.71 -5.39 0.67
N VAL A 375 -11.45 -5.34 -0.63
CA VAL A 375 -11.91 -6.30 -1.64
C VAL A 375 -11.16 -7.60 -1.53
N ASP A 376 -9.85 -7.50 -1.43
CA ASP A 376 -8.96 -8.62 -1.20
C ASP A 376 -9.23 -9.23 0.19
N PHE A 377 -9.58 -8.42 1.19
CA PHE A 377 -9.87 -8.90 2.55
C PHE A 377 -11.11 -9.81 2.51
N TRP A 378 -12.17 -9.37 1.84
CA TRP A 378 -13.35 -10.19 1.62
C TRP A 378 -13.05 -11.43 0.76
N ARG A 379 -12.24 -11.32 -0.29
CA ARG A 379 -11.81 -12.47 -1.12
C ARG A 379 -10.99 -13.50 -0.34
N ARG A 380 -10.22 -13.09 0.67
CA ARG A 380 -9.57 -14.02 1.62
C ARG A 380 -10.61 -14.76 2.45
N GLU A 381 -11.56 -14.04 3.04
CA GLU A 381 -12.58 -14.61 3.93
C GLU A 381 -13.48 -15.62 3.22
N VAL A 382 -13.72 -15.48 1.92
CA VAL A 382 -14.51 -16.44 1.10
C VAL A 382 -13.64 -17.44 0.31
N GLY A 383 -12.33 -17.52 0.59
CA GLY A 383 -11.42 -18.49 -0.03
C GLY A 383 -11.03 -18.23 -1.49
N GLY A 384 -11.44 -17.10 -2.08
CA GLY A 384 -11.13 -16.71 -3.46
C GLY A 384 -9.70 -16.21 -3.69
N ILE A 385 -8.96 -15.91 -2.62
CA ILE A 385 -7.52 -15.56 -2.64
C ILE A 385 -6.87 -16.22 -1.41
N SER A 386 -5.73 -16.90 -1.60
CA SER A 386 -4.97 -17.46 -0.48
C SER A 386 -4.47 -16.36 0.47
N SER A 387 -4.37 -16.63 1.77
CA SER A 387 -3.89 -15.65 2.77
C SER A 387 -2.55 -15.00 2.39
N ARG A 388 -1.66 -15.76 1.73
CA ARG A 388 -0.38 -15.25 1.23
C ARG A 388 -0.57 -14.25 0.09
N ASN A 389 -1.40 -14.58 -0.90
CA ASN A 389 -1.69 -13.68 -2.01
C ASN A 389 -2.45 -12.43 -1.57
N PHE A 390 -3.34 -12.57 -0.57
CA PHE A 390 -4.01 -11.44 0.09
C PHE A 390 -3.00 -10.50 0.73
N SER A 391 -2.14 -11.02 1.61
CA SER A 391 -1.13 -10.23 2.31
C SER A 391 -0.20 -9.52 1.33
N ASN A 392 0.21 -10.21 0.25
CA ASN A 392 1.05 -9.64 -0.79
C ASN A 392 0.36 -8.48 -1.50
N ARG A 393 -0.89 -8.66 -1.94
CA ARG A 393 -1.64 -7.61 -2.64
C ARG A 393 -1.98 -6.43 -1.74
N PHE A 394 -2.36 -6.70 -0.50
CA PHE A 394 -2.61 -5.69 0.52
C PHE A 394 -1.37 -4.83 0.73
N SER A 395 -0.22 -5.46 0.99
CA SER A 395 1.05 -4.77 1.25
C SER A 395 1.61 -4.05 0.03
N ALA A 396 1.27 -4.50 -1.18
CA ALA A 396 1.60 -3.84 -2.44
C ALA A 396 0.66 -2.65 -2.79
N SER A 397 -0.39 -2.41 -2.00
CA SER A 397 -1.41 -1.43 -2.35
C SER A 397 -0.89 0.01 -2.28
N GLU A 398 -1.04 0.73 -3.40
CA GLU A 398 -0.68 2.15 -3.50
C GLU A 398 -1.43 3.00 -2.48
N ASN A 399 -2.64 2.60 -2.10
CA ASN A 399 -3.42 3.30 -1.09
C ASN A 399 -2.71 3.36 0.26
N LEU A 400 -2.07 2.26 0.67
CA LEU A 400 -1.34 2.21 1.93
C LEU A 400 -0.08 3.06 1.82
N VAL A 401 0.60 3.02 0.68
CA VAL A 401 1.76 3.87 0.39
C VAL A 401 1.40 5.34 0.48
N LEU A 402 0.26 5.77 -0.06
CA LEU A 402 -0.25 7.14 0.01
C LEU A 402 -0.74 7.57 1.41
N ARG A 403 -0.82 6.64 2.37
CA ARG A 403 -1.30 6.86 3.75
C ARG A 403 -0.25 6.63 4.85
N LEU A 404 0.97 6.21 4.51
CA LEU A 404 2.12 6.21 5.43
C LEU A 404 2.25 7.56 6.15
N GLU A 405 2.18 7.59 7.45
CA GLU A 405 2.52 8.76 8.26
C GLU A 405 3.44 8.31 9.38
N ILE A 406 4.08 9.27 10.04
CA ILE A 406 4.94 8.96 11.20
C ILE A 406 4.05 8.32 12.26
N TYR A 407 4.24 7.02 12.47
CA TYR A 407 3.63 6.26 13.53
C TYR A 407 4.25 6.62 14.87
N LYS A 408 5.59 6.67 14.89
CA LYS A 408 6.38 6.93 16.10
C LYS A 408 7.77 7.42 15.74
N LYS A 409 8.33 8.21 16.64
CA LYS A 409 9.74 8.60 16.68
C LYS A 409 10.44 7.85 17.80
N LEU A 410 11.56 7.21 17.49
CA LEU A 410 12.37 6.46 18.45
C LEU A 410 13.57 7.32 18.85
N GLU A 411 13.58 7.78 20.10
CA GLU A 411 14.53 8.78 20.58
C GLU A 411 15.40 8.19 21.70
N LYS A 412 16.71 8.07 21.44
CA LYS A 412 17.71 7.64 22.43
C LYS A 412 19.13 8.01 22.03
N HIS A 413 19.42 7.97 20.74
CA HIS A 413 20.75 8.30 20.24
C HIS A 413 21.10 9.76 20.52
N LYS A 414 22.40 10.04 20.61
CA LYS A 414 22.93 11.40 20.87
C LYS A 414 23.62 12.03 19.66
N GLY A 415 23.69 11.32 18.54
CA GLY A 415 24.25 11.80 17.28
C GLY A 415 23.45 11.26 16.10
N CYS A 416 23.93 11.50 14.88
CA CYS A 416 23.27 11.05 13.65
C CYS A 416 23.05 9.53 13.69
N VAL A 417 21.94 9.07 13.14
CA VAL A 417 21.65 7.64 13.03
C VAL A 417 21.91 7.22 11.57
N ASN A 418 22.97 6.44 11.36
CA ASN A 418 23.45 6.10 10.01
C ASN A 418 22.83 4.81 9.45
N THR A 419 22.35 3.94 10.34
CA THR A 419 21.82 2.62 9.98
C THR A 419 20.56 2.30 10.76
N VAL A 420 19.59 1.74 10.05
CA VAL A 420 18.43 1.04 10.62
C VAL A 420 18.23 -0.27 9.86
N SER A 421 17.93 -1.36 10.57
CA SER A 421 17.64 -2.66 9.95
C SER A 421 16.60 -3.40 10.78
N PHE A 422 15.65 -4.08 10.14
CA PHE A 422 14.79 -5.02 10.83
C PHE A 422 15.50 -6.36 11.03
N ASN A 423 15.12 -7.11 12.06
CA ASN A 423 15.43 -8.54 12.16
C ASN A 423 14.59 -9.35 11.15
N ALA A 424 14.85 -10.65 11.03
CA ALA A 424 14.18 -11.51 10.06
C ALA A 424 12.65 -11.59 10.27
N GLU A 425 12.19 -11.58 11.52
CA GLU A 425 10.76 -11.59 11.88
C GLU A 425 10.10 -10.21 11.77
N GLY A 426 10.90 -9.13 11.77
CA GLY A 426 10.44 -7.76 11.66
C GLY A 426 9.91 -7.12 12.95
N ASP A 427 9.91 -7.81 14.09
CA ASP A 427 9.44 -7.27 15.38
C ASP A 427 10.50 -6.42 16.11
N VAL A 428 11.78 -6.56 15.74
CA VAL A 428 12.88 -5.78 16.33
C VAL A 428 13.57 -4.94 15.26
N LEU A 429 13.77 -3.65 15.58
CA LEU A 429 14.58 -2.75 14.77
C LEU A 429 15.93 -2.54 15.45
N ILE A 430 17.04 -2.65 14.72
CA ILE A 430 18.38 -2.26 15.17
C ILE A 430 18.76 -0.91 14.59
N SER A 431 19.46 -0.09 15.36
CA SER A 431 20.07 1.15 14.88
C SER A 431 21.50 1.34 15.37
N GLY A 432 22.28 2.10 14.59
CA GLY A 432 23.66 2.47 14.89
C GLY A 432 23.91 3.94 14.58
N SER A 433 24.74 4.60 15.39
CA SER A 433 24.87 6.06 15.41
C SER A 433 26.31 6.53 15.62
N ASP A 434 26.52 7.82 15.37
CA ASP A 434 27.71 8.60 15.72
C ASP A 434 28.02 8.59 17.22
N ASP A 435 27.03 8.32 18.08
CA ASP A 435 27.26 8.14 19.51
C ASP A 435 27.98 6.83 19.88
N ARG A 436 28.37 6.05 18.87
CA ARG A 436 29.10 4.77 18.95
C ARG A 436 28.30 3.65 19.60
N ARG A 437 27.00 3.85 19.80
CA ARG A 437 26.10 2.85 20.37
C ARG A 437 25.28 2.15 19.29
N VAL A 438 24.90 0.94 19.64
CA VAL A 438 23.87 0.17 18.95
C VAL A 438 22.66 0.06 19.87
N VAL A 439 21.48 0.23 19.31
CA VAL A 439 20.21 0.14 20.05
C VAL A 439 19.28 -0.84 19.35
N LEU A 440 18.70 -1.74 20.15
CA LEU A 440 17.61 -2.63 19.72
C LEU A 440 16.29 -2.07 20.23
N TRP A 441 15.32 -1.98 19.35
CA TRP A 441 14.03 -1.35 19.59
C TRP A 441 12.91 -2.37 19.44
N ASP A 442 12.00 -2.37 20.41
CA ASP A 442 10.62 -2.72 20.14
C ASP A 442 9.99 -1.51 19.46
N TRP A 443 10.02 -1.49 18.13
CA TRP A 443 9.58 -0.33 17.36
C TRP A 443 8.05 -0.13 17.45
N GLN A 444 7.28 -1.19 17.73
CA GLN A 444 5.83 -1.12 17.86
C GLN A 444 5.42 -0.40 19.15
N LEU A 445 6.03 -0.81 20.27
CA LEU A 445 5.83 -0.17 21.57
C LEU A 445 6.63 1.13 21.71
N GLY A 446 7.67 1.31 20.91
CA GLY A 446 8.59 2.45 21.00
C GLY A 446 9.60 2.35 22.13
N ASN A 447 9.80 1.15 22.67
CA ASN A 447 10.64 0.91 23.81
C ASN A 447 12.02 0.43 23.36
N VAL A 448 13.03 0.75 24.15
CA VAL A 448 14.38 0.25 23.93
C VAL A 448 14.47 -1.12 24.59
N LYS A 449 14.66 -2.18 23.80
CA LYS A 449 14.91 -3.54 24.28
C LYS A 449 16.31 -3.63 24.87
N LEU A 450 17.31 -3.14 24.13
CA LEU A 450 18.72 -3.22 24.52
C LEU A 450 19.50 -2.02 24.00
N SER A 451 20.51 -1.56 24.73
CA SER A 451 21.46 -0.57 24.24
C SER A 451 22.84 -0.82 24.81
N PHE A 452 23.82 -0.90 23.92
CA PHE A 452 25.19 -1.20 24.28
C PHE A 452 26.17 -0.35 23.46
N HIS A 453 27.40 -0.23 23.96
CA HIS A 453 28.48 0.39 23.20
C HIS A 453 28.97 -0.60 22.15
N SER A 454 29.03 -0.20 20.89
CA SER A 454 29.39 -1.10 19.78
C SER A 454 30.83 -1.62 19.84
N GLY A 455 31.67 -0.94 20.62
CA GLY A 455 33.12 -1.16 20.69
C GLY A 455 33.90 -0.31 19.69
N HIS A 456 33.24 0.27 18.70
CA HIS A 456 33.85 1.19 17.73
C HIS A 456 34.31 2.49 18.38
N ALA A 457 35.39 3.04 17.85
CA ALA A 457 35.96 4.32 18.27
C ALA A 457 35.30 5.51 17.56
N ASN A 458 34.61 5.27 16.45
CA ASN A 458 34.01 6.27 15.56
C ASN A 458 32.59 5.86 15.10
N ASN A 459 31.97 6.67 14.24
CA ASN A 459 30.58 6.53 13.81
C ASN A 459 30.24 5.12 13.30
N VAL A 460 29.20 4.52 13.85
CA VAL A 460 28.70 3.21 13.37
C VAL A 460 27.92 3.46 12.08
N PHE A 461 28.39 2.90 10.97
CA PHE A 461 27.80 3.12 9.65
C PHE A 461 26.78 2.06 9.28
N GLN A 462 26.97 0.81 9.70
CA GLN A 462 26.04 -0.28 9.42
C GLN A 462 25.96 -1.25 10.60
N ALA A 463 24.75 -1.72 10.89
CA ALA A 463 24.48 -2.72 11.92
C ALA A 463 23.34 -3.63 11.47
N LYS A 464 23.56 -4.94 11.45
CA LYS A 464 22.55 -5.94 11.03
C LYS A 464 22.56 -7.19 11.92
N PHE A 465 21.40 -7.82 12.06
CA PHE A 465 21.26 -9.14 12.68
C PHE A 465 21.73 -10.23 11.73
N MET A 466 22.47 -11.21 12.24
CA MET A 466 22.73 -12.45 11.52
C MET A 466 21.49 -13.35 11.58
N PRO A 467 21.04 -13.91 10.45
CA PRO A 467 19.85 -14.76 10.41
C PRO A 467 20.10 -16.06 11.18
N PHE A 468 19.00 -16.70 11.64
CA PHE A 468 19.02 -17.95 12.42
C PHE A 468 19.89 -17.90 13.69
N SER A 469 20.13 -16.71 14.24
CA SER A 469 20.88 -16.51 15.48
C SER A 469 20.00 -16.17 16.69
N ASP A 470 18.67 -16.32 16.57
CA ASP A 470 17.69 -15.90 17.59
C ASP A 470 17.89 -14.42 17.98
N ASP A 471 18.25 -13.59 16.99
CA ASP A 471 18.64 -12.18 17.12
C ASP A 471 19.80 -11.89 18.09
N ARG A 472 20.58 -12.92 18.46
CA ARG A 472 21.69 -12.79 19.41
C ARG A 472 23.03 -12.43 18.79
N THR A 473 23.16 -12.54 17.47
CA THR A 473 24.40 -12.19 16.77
C THR A 473 24.17 -11.00 15.87
N ILE A 474 24.92 -9.93 16.11
CA ILE A 474 24.89 -8.69 15.34
C ILE A 474 26.27 -8.45 14.75
N VAL A 475 26.32 -7.96 13.51
CA VAL A 475 27.56 -7.53 12.85
C VAL A 475 27.50 -6.04 12.56
N THR A 476 28.62 -5.35 12.74
CA THR A 476 28.73 -3.91 12.57
C THR A 476 29.98 -3.50 11.81
N CYS A 477 29.90 -2.43 11.02
CA CYS A 477 31.05 -1.75 10.45
C CYS A 477 30.93 -0.23 10.64
N ALA A 478 32.06 0.46 10.67
CA ALA A 478 32.12 1.84 11.15
C ALA A 478 33.21 2.68 10.46
N ALA A 479 33.19 3.99 10.75
CA ALA A 479 34.15 4.98 10.29
C ALA A 479 35.57 4.78 10.86
N ASP A 480 35.77 3.89 11.83
CA ASP A 480 37.10 3.50 12.31
C ASP A 480 37.73 2.37 11.47
N GLY A 481 37.06 1.96 10.39
CA GLY A 481 37.51 0.87 9.51
C GLY A 481 37.32 -0.52 10.08
N MET A 482 36.91 -0.63 11.35
CA MET A 482 36.76 -1.94 11.99
C MET A 482 35.44 -2.58 11.58
N VAL A 483 35.47 -3.91 11.52
CA VAL A 483 34.31 -4.78 11.45
C VAL A 483 34.25 -5.58 12.76
N ARG A 484 33.08 -5.60 13.41
CA ARG A 484 32.89 -6.24 14.71
C ARG A 484 31.68 -7.15 14.73
N ARG A 485 31.71 -8.12 15.64
CA ARG A 485 30.57 -8.95 16.05
C ARG A 485 30.15 -8.54 17.46
N ALA A 486 28.86 -8.42 17.69
CA ALA A 486 28.28 -8.37 19.03
C ALA A 486 27.47 -9.65 19.29
N SER A 487 27.75 -10.32 20.41
CA SER A 487 27.04 -11.50 20.88
C SER A 487 26.24 -11.15 22.14
N ILE A 488 24.93 -11.35 22.07
CA ILE A 488 24.00 -11.10 23.18
C ILE A 488 23.89 -12.38 24.01
N LEU A 489 24.32 -12.30 25.26
CA LEU A 489 24.34 -13.39 26.24
C LEU A 489 23.09 -13.35 27.13
N GLU A 490 22.92 -14.38 27.96
CA GLU A 490 21.85 -14.39 28.97
C GLU A 490 21.99 -13.21 29.94
N GLY A 491 20.85 -12.59 30.28
CA GLY A 491 20.79 -11.42 31.16
C GLY A 491 21.21 -10.10 30.50
N ASP A 492 20.97 -9.96 29.18
CA ASP A 492 21.18 -8.72 28.40
C ASP A 492 22.62 -8.19 28.38
N LYS A 493 23.59 -9.06 28.70
CA LYS A 493 25.02 -8.74 28.56
C LYS A 493 25.43 -8.87 27.11
N VAL A 494 26.25 -7.94 26.63
CA VAL A 494 26.73 -7.94 25.24
C VAL A 494 28.25 -7.97 25.22
N GLU A 495 28.80 -8.93 24.49
CA GLU A 495 30.24 -9.03 24.21
C GLU A 495 30.50 -8.61 22.77
N THR A 496 31.41 -7.64 22.59
CA THR A 496 31.82 -7.16 21.26
C THR A 496 33.22 -7.65 20.93
N SER A 497 33.39 -8.37 19.82
CA SER A 497 34.68 -8.86 19.33
C SER A 497 35.04 -8.23 17.99
N PHE A 498 36.33 -7.92 17.82
CA PHE A 498 36.88 -7.49 16.54
C PHE A 498 36.92 -8.67 15.55
N LEU A 499 36.59 -8.40 14.27
CA LEU A 499 36.62 -9.40 13.21
C LEU A 499 37.61 -9.05 12.09
N GLY A 500 37.74 -7.77 11.73
CA GLY A 500 38.56 -7.36 10.58
C GLY A 500 38.69 -5.84 10.47
N LEU A 501 39.58 -5.40 9.58
CA LEU A 501 39.95 -4.00 9.40
C LEU A 501 40.05 -3.65 7.91
N HIS A 502 39.45 -2.51 7.55
CA HIS A 502 39.65 -1.80 6.30
C HIS A 502 40.66 -0.65 6.49
N GLN A 503 41.42 -0.32 5.43
CA GLN A 503 42.32 0.84 5.41
C GLN A 503 41.51 2.11 5.07
N GLY A 504 40.91 2.71 6.09
CA GLY A 504 39.95 3.80 5.95
C GLY A 504 38.58 3.36 6.44
N ARG A 505 37.52 4.06 6.04
CA ARG A 505 36.17 3.77 6.58
C ARG A 505 35.56 2.52 5.95
N ALA A 506 34.89 1.71 6.76
CA ALA A 506 34.09 0.58 6.30
C ALA A 506 32.63 1.03 6.13
N HIS A 507 32.23 1.33 4.89
CA HIS A 507 30.98 2.04 4.58
C HIS A 507 29.74 1.16 4.68
N LYS A 508 29.80 -0.07 4.18
CA LYS A 508 28.60 -0.91 4.07
C LYS A 508 28.91 -2.39 4.25
N LEU A 509 27.91 -3.11 4.76
CA LEU A 509 27.90 -4.57 4.83
C LEU A 509 26.61 -5.15 4.27
N CYS A 510 26.69 -6.39 3.80
CA CYS A 510 25.56 -7.20 3.34
C CYS A 510 25.72 -8.65 3.80
N ILE A 511 24.61 -9.29 4.18
CA ILE A 511 24.59 -10.66 4.71
C ILE A 511 24.19 -11.62 3.59
N GLU A 512 24.82 -12.79 3.54
CA GLU A 512 24.44 -13.84 2.59
C GLU A 512 23.04 -14.38 2.92
N PRO A 513 22.07 -14.27 2.00
CA PRO A 513 20.71 -14.74 2.23
C PRO A 513 20.69 -16.23 2.61
N GLY A 514 20.02 -16.56 3.72
CA GLY A 514 19.89 -17.94 4.18
C GLY A 514 21.10 -18.51 4.93
N ASN A 515 22.18 -17.74 5.14
CA ASN A 515 23.37 -18.22 5.86
C ASN A 515 23.57 -17.53 7.22
N PRO A 516 23.63 -18.27 8.33
CA PRO A 516 23.83 -17.71 9.67
C PRO A 516 25.24 -17.20 9.98
N HIS A 517 26.20 -17.42 9.07
CA HIS A 517 27.62 -17.20 9.37
C HIS A 517 28.35 -16.29 8.38
N ILE A 518 27.78 -16.05 7.19
CA ILE A 518 28.52 -15.38 6.11
C ILE A 518 27.97 -14.00 5.82
N PHE A 519 28.85 -13.02 5.79
CA PHE A 519 28.56 -11.65 5.35
C PHE A 519 29.78 -11.02 4.67
N TYR A 520 29.55 -9.89 4.01
CA TYR A 520 30.55 -9.19 3.21
C TYR A 520 30.57 -7.71 3.59
N THR A 521 31.73 -7.09 3.45
CA THR A 521 31.92 -5.65 3.71
C THR A 521 32.68 -4.99 2.56
N CYS A 522 32.50 -3.68 2.42
CA CYS A 522 33.32 -2.84 1.56
C CYS A 522 33.71 -1.53 2.24
N GLY A 523 34.84 -0.95 1.83
CA GLY A 523 35.40 0.25 2.42
C GLY A 523 36.07 1.22 1.44
N GLU A 524 36.59 2.32 1.98
CA GLU A 524 37.32 3.36 1.24
C GLU A 524 38.62 2.87 0.61
N ASP A 525 39.19 1.78 1.13
CA ASP A 525 40.33 1.07 0.55
C ASP A 525 40.00 0.33 -0.75
N GLY A 526 38.72 0.31 -1.15
CA GLY A 526 38.24 -0.45 -2.30
C GLY A 526 38.23 -1.96 -2.08
N LEU A 527 38.56 -2.42 -0.87
CA LEU A 527 38.63 -3.83 -0.52
C LEU A 527 37.22 -4.39 -0.30
N VAL A 528 36.96 -5.57 -0.85
CA VAL A 528 35.79 -6.38 -0.51
C VAL A 528 36.25 -7.57 0.33
N GLN A 529 35.77 -7.65 1.56
CA GLN A 529 36.07 -8.74 2.48
C GLN A 529 34.84 -9.63 2.67
N ARG A 530 35.09 -10.94 2.80
CA ARG A 530 34.11 -11.95 3.17
C ARG A 530 34.44 -12.49 4.55
N PHE A 531 33.46 -12.46 5.44
CA PHE A 531 33.58 -12.95 6.81
C PHE A 531 32.78 -14.24 6.94
N ASP A 532 33.41 -15.29 7.45
CA ASP A 532 32.73 -16.48 7.96
C ASP A 532 32.92 -16.49 9.48
N LEU A 533 31.82 -16.35 10.22
CA LEU A 533 31.82 -16.26 11.68
C LEU A 533 32.34 -17.53 12.38
N ARG A 534 32.54 -18.62 11.63
CA ARG A 534 33.14 -19.87 12.11
C ARG A 534 34.66 -19.88 11.99
N THR A 535 35.23 -18.95 11.21
CA THR A 535 36.68 -18.81 11.02
C THR A 535 37.20 -17.60 11.79
N GLU A 536 38.48 -17.63 12.17
CA GLU A 536 39.08 -16.56 12.99
C GLU A 536 39.48 -15.31 12.20
N ALA A 537 39.64 -15.42 10.87
CA ALA A 537 40.10 -14.32 10.03
C ALA A 537 39.18 -14.10 8.81
N PRO A 538 39.01 -12.85 8.35
CA PRO A 538 38.29 -12.57 7.12
C PRO A 538 39.05 -13.06 5.89
N THR A 539 38.32 -13.37 4.84
CA THR A 539 38.87 -13.62 3.50
C THR A 539 38.80 -12.33 2.70
N GLU A 540 39.96 -11.78 2.34
CA GLU A 540 40.05 -10.67 1.38
C GLU A 540 39.77 -11.21 -0.03
N LEU A 541 38.69 -10.76 -0.67
CA LEU A 541 38.31 -11.27 -1.98
C LEU A 541 39.10 -10.56 -3.09
N PHE A 542 39.05 -9.23 -3.10
CA PHE A 542 39.75 -8.38 -4.08
C PHE A 542 39.68 -6.90 -3.69
N THR A 543 40.58 -6.12 -4.26
CA THR A 543 40.53 -4.66 -4.27
C THR A 543 39.95 -4.18 -5.60
N CYS A 544 38.88 -3.38 -5.55
CA CYS A 544 38.17 -2.89 -6.72
C CYS A 544 39.02 -1.86 -7.47
N GLN A 545 39.13 -2.02 -8.78
CA GLN A 545 39.93 -1.17 -9.66
C GLN A 545 39.10 -0.53 -10.77
N SER A 546 39.61 0.59 -11.28
CA SER A 546 39.01 1.29 -12.41
C SER A 546 39.15 0.50 -13.70
N VAL A 547 38.07 0.47 -14.46
CA VAL A 547 38.06 -0.11 -15.82
C VAL A 547 38.69 0.86 -16.83
N ASP A 548 38.69 2.17 -16.53
CA ASP A 548 39.25 3.19 -17.40
C ASP A 548 40.78 3.12 -17.44
N PRO A 549 41.40 2.84 -18.61
CA PRO A 549 42.84 2.83 -18.77
C PRO A 549 43.54 4.12 -18.31
N ARG A 550 42.85 5.27 -18.37
CA ARG A 550 43.36 6.58 -17.95
C ARG A 550 43.52 6.70 -16.44
N ARG A 551 42.77 5.90 -15.68
CA ARG A 551 42.76 5.88 -14.21
C ARG A 551 43.52 4.68 -13.62
N ARG A 552 44.32 3.97 -14.42
CA ARG A 552 45.17 2.85 -13.95
C ARG A 552 46.19 3.25 -12.88
N ASN A 553 46.52 4.54 -12.76
CA ASN A 553 47.42 5.06 -11.73
C ASN A 553 46.73 5.30 -10.37
N MET A 554 45.39 5.18 -10.26
CA MET A 554 44.71 5.15 -8.96
C MET A 554 44.80 3.73 -8.39
N GLU A 555 45.30 3.58 -7.16
CA GLU A 555 45.56 2.28 -6.52
C GLU A 555 44.27 1.44 -6.28
N ALA A 556 43.16 2.08 -5.92
CA ALA A 556 41.87 1.44 -5.66
C ALA A 556 40.71 2.42 -5.78
N ILE A 557 39.53 1.93 -6.18
CA ILE A 557 38.29 2.72 -6.14
C ILE A 557 37.67 2.60 -4.75
N GLN A 558 37.48 3.73 -4.08
CA GLN A 558 36.78 3.78 -2.80
C GLN A 558 35.33 3.29 -2.97
N LEU A 559 34.92 2.27 -2.21
CA LEU A 559 33.60 1.68 -2.31
C LEU A 559 32.64 2.23 -1.25
N ASN A 560 31.43 2.57 -1.66
CA ASN A 560 30.38 3.08 -0.76
C ASN A 560 29.23 2.09 -0.58
N ALA A 561 29.03 1.19 -1.54
CA ALA A 561 27.87 0.32 -1.57
C ALA A 561 28.25 -1.10 -1.99
N ILE A 562 27.61 -2.06 -1.32
CA ILE A 562 27.60 -3.48 -1.66
C ILE A 562 26.18 -4.03 -1.44
N ALA A 563 25.73 -4.91 -2.33
CA ALA A 563 24.45 -5.60 -2.23
C ALA A 563 24.55 -7.02 -2.82
N ILE A 564 23.86 -8.00 -2.23
CA ILE A 564 23.80 -9.38 -2.72
C ILE A 564 22.45 -9.60 -3.40
N ASP A 565 22.43 -10.36 -4.49
CA ASP A 565 21.19 -10.77 -5.13
C ASP A 565 20.44 -11.77 -4.22
N PRO A 566 19.22 -11.45 -3.75
CA PRO A 566 18.46 -12.31 -2.84
C PRO A 566 18.07 -13.66 -3.48
N ARG A 567 17.99 -13.74 -4.82
CA ARG A 567 17.65 -14.97 -5.53
C ARG A 567 18.85 -15.85 -5.85
N ASN A 568 20.02 -15.24 -5.96
CA ASN A 568 21.25 -15.94 -6.28
C ASN A 568 22.37 -15.39 -5.39
N SER A 569 22.54 -16.01 -4.22
CA SER A 569 23.56 -15.62 -3.24
C SER A 569 25.01 -15.69 -3.76
N ASN A 570 25.23 -16.28 -4.94
CA ASN A 570 26.53 -16.25 -5.59
C ASN A 570 26.84 -14.90 -6.26
N LEU A 571 25.84 -14.05 -6.50
CA LEU A 571 26.00 -12.78 -7.18
C LEU A 571 25.90 -11.60 -6.21
N PHE A 572 26.85 -10.69 -6.29
CA PHE A 572 26.80 -9.43 -5.55
C PHE A 572 27.32 -8.27 -6.38
N ALA A 573 26.78 -7.08 -6.13
CA ALA A 573 27.17 -5.86 -6.79
C ALA A 573 27.91 -4.93 -5.84
N VAL A 574 28.92 -4.22 -6.37
CA VAL A 574 29.65 -3.16 -5.66
C VAL A 574 29.64 -1.87 -6.47
N GLY A 575 29.68 -0.74 -5.76
CA GLY A 575 29.70 0.60 -6.35
C GLY A 575 30.45 1.58 -5.45
N GLY A 576 31.10 2.56 -6.06
CA GLY A 576 32.06 3.43 -5.38
C GLY A 576 32.15 4.83 -5.97
N MET A 577 33.32 5.45 -5.88
CA MET A 577 33.61 6.81 -6.40
C MET A 577 33.66 6.92 -7.93
N ASP A 578 33.15 5.93 -8.66
CA ASP A 578 33.11 5.93 -10.11
C ASP A 578 31.72 5.53 -10.64
N GLU A 579 31.56 5.65 -11.96
CA GLU A 579 30.27 5.57 -12.62
C GLU A 579 29.72 4.13 -12.80
N TYR A 580 30.48 3.09 -12.43
CA TYR A 580 30.14 1.70 -12.74
C TYR A 580 29.67 0.90 -11.52
N ALA A 581 28.44 0.40 -11.58
CA ALA A 581 28.01 -0.69 -10.70
C ALA A 581 28.55 -2.02 -11.25
N ARG A 582 29.29 -2.77 -10.44
CA ARG A 582 30.01 -3.97 -10.88
C ARG A 582 29.40 -5.21 -10.26
N LEU A 583 29.01 -6.18 -11.08
CA LEU A 583 28.48 -7.46 -10.64
C LEU A 583 29.60 -8.51 -10.57
N TYR A 584 29.73 -9.19 -9.45
CA TYR A 584 30.70 -10.25 -9.20
C TYR A 584 30.00 -11.58 -8.92
N ASP A 585 30.67 -12.69 -9.25
CA ASP A 585 30.21 -14.05 -8.97
C ASP A 585 31.18 -14.72 -8.00
N VAL A 586 30.71 -15.02 -6.79
CA VAL A 586 31.51 -15.59 -5.69
C VAL A 586 32.17 -16.93 -6.09
N ARG A 587 31.60 -17.65 -7.05
CA ARG A 587 32.13 -18.95 -7.51
C ARG A 587 33.37 -18.79 -8.39
N ARG A 588 33.65 -17.58 -8.86
CA ARG A 588 34.85 -17.27 -9.65
C ARG A 588 36.08 -16.98 -8.77
N PHE A 589 35.89 -16.82 -7.47
CA PHE A 589 36.99 -16.65 -6.53
C PHE A 589 37.52 -18.04 -6.14
N GLN A 590 38.66 -18.44 -6.70
CA GLN A 590 39.37 -19.64 -6.28
C GLN A 590 40.36 -19.27 -5.18
N GLY A 591 40.45 -20.12 -4.16
CA GLY A 591 41.17 -19.87 -2.90
C GLY A 591 42.69 -19.99 -2.98
N ASP A 592 43.28 -19.75 -4.14
CA ASP A 592 44.72 -19.63 -4.33
C ASP A 592 45.06 -18.14 -4.28
N GLY A 593 45.57 -17.69 -3.13
CA GLY A 593 46.02 -16.31 -2.84
C GLY A 593 47.19 -15.82 -3.71
N SER A 594 47.07 -15.99 -5.03
CA SER A 594 47.92 -15.42 -6.06
C SER A 594 47.21 -14.17 -6.61
N ASN A 595 47.95 -13.06 -6.67
CA ASN A 595 47.54 -11.71 -7.09
C ASN A 595 46.96 -11.64 -8.53
N GLY A 596 45.80 -12.24 -8.77
CA GLY A 596 45.16 -12.31 -10.08
C GLY A 596 43.83 -11.57 -10.11
N PHE A 597 43.85 -10.31 -10.55
CA PHE A 597 42.72 -9.47 -10.95
C PHE A 597 41.40 -10.24 -11.18
N THR A 598 40.46 -10.15 -10.24
CA THR A 598 39.13 -10.73 -10.47
C THR A 598 38.32 -9.78 -11.35
N ARG A 599 38.05 -10.23 -12.57
CA ARG A 599 37.23 -9.48 -13.53
C ARG A 599 35.76 -9.57 -13.12
N ALA A 600 35.11 -8.41 -12.98
CA ALA A 600 33.67 -8.35 -12.75
C ALA A 600 32.94 -9.18 -13.84
N ALA A 601 31.88 -9.88 -13.44
CA ALA A 601 31.04 -10.62 -14.37
C ALA A 601 30.35 -9.65 -15.34
N ASP A 602 29.93 -8.48 -14.85
CA ASP A 602 29.24 -7.45 -15.63
C ASP A 602 29.41 -6.04 -15.03
N HIS A 603 29.13 -5.02 -15.84
CA HIS A 603 29.13 -3.61 -15.44
C HIS A 603 27.82 -2.94 -15.88
N PHE A 604 27.29 -2.06 -15.04
CA PHE A 604 26.07 -1.30 -15.32
C PHE A 604 26.35 0.19 -15.11
N CYS A 605 26.04 1.01 -16.11
CA CYS A 605 26.20 2.46 -16.08
C CYS A 605 25.25 3.09 -17.10
N PRO A 606 24.52 4.18 -16.78
CA PRO A 606 23.74 4.91 -17.76
C PRO A 606 24.64 5.47 -18.87
N PRO A 607 24.26 5.38 -20.16
CA PRO A 607 25.16 5.74 -21.26
C PRO A 607 25.74 7.18 -21.22
N HIS A 608 25.03 8.13 -20.62
CA HIS A 608 25.45 9.53 -20.51
C HIS A 608 26.39 9.81 -19.34
N LEU A 609 26.55 8.86 -18.40
CA LEU A 609 27.47 8.96 -17.26
C LEU A 609 28.81 8.28 -17.53
N ILE A 610 28.91 7.49 -18.61
CA ILE A 610 30.15 6.84 -19.01
C ILE A 610 31.23 7.89 -19.25
N GLY A 611 32.33 7.79 -18.51
CA GLY A 611 33.47 8.71 -18.58
C GLY A 611 33.29 10.01 -17.80
N ASN A 612 32.21 10.17 -17.03
CA ASN A 612 32.03 11.31 -16.13
C ASN A 612 32.78 11.05 -14.81
N GLU A 613 33.75 11.90 -14.49
CA GLU A 613 34.61 11.74 -13.30
C GLU A 613 34.01 12.36 -12.03
N GLU A 614 32.92 13.11 -12.15
CA GLU A 614 32.30 13.82 -11.03
C GLU A 614 31.22 12.98 -10.34
N VAL A 615 30.84 11.84 -10.93
CA VAL A 615 29.79 10.96 -10.42
C VAL A 615 30.35 9.69 -9.79
N GLY A 616 29.61 9.18 -8.82
CA GLY A 616 29.90 8.02 -8.01
C GLY A 616 28.61 7.42 -7.46
N ILE A 617 28.65 6.13 -7.16
CA ILE A 617 27.52 5.38 -6.64
C ILE A 617 27.48 5.50 -5.12
N THR A 618 26.30 5.81 -4.63
CA THR A 618 26.00 6.00 -3.20
C THR A 618 25.12 4.89 -2.63
N GLY A 619 24.40 4.15 -3.46
CA GLY A 619 23.46 3.16 -3.01
C GLY A 619 23.22 2.09 -4.07
N LEU A 620 23.10 0.85 -3.60
CA LEU A 620 22.77 -0.34 -4.38
C LEU A 620 21.71 -1.15 -3.65
N ALA A 621 20.78 -1.73 -4.41
CA ALA A 621 19.82 -2.72 -3.93
C ALA A 621 19.40 -3.66 -5.07
N PHE A 622 19.09 -4.91 -4.75
CA PHE A 622 18.52 -5.87 -5.69
C PHE A 622 17.03 -6.05 -5.48
N SER A 623 16.27 -6.20 -6.56
CA SER A 623 14.85 -6.56 -6.47
C SER A 623 14.69 -8.05 -6.23
N GLU A 624 13.48 -8.44 -5.83
CA GLU A 624 13.02 -9.84 -5.82
C GLU A 624 12.98 -10.48 -7.22
N GLN A 625 13.43 -9.81 -8.27
CA GLN A 625 13.59 -10.33 -9.64
C GLN A 625 15.02 -10.21 -10.16
N SER A 626 16.00 -9.97 -9.28
CA SER A 626 17.41 -9.79 -9.64
C SER A 626 17.67 -8.55 -10.51
N GLU A 627 16.81 -7.53 -10.44
CA GLU A 627 17.05 -6.22 -11.06
C GLU A 627 17.91 -5.36 -10.12
N LEU A 628 18.85 -4.61 -10.68
CA LEU A 628 19.81 -3.81 -9.92
C LEU A 628 19.41 -2.34 -9.90
N LEU A 629 19.15 -1.82 -8.70
CA LEU A 629 18.89 -0.41 -8.46
C LEU A 629 20.18 0.31 -8.05
N VAL A 630 20.49 1.41 -8.72
CA VAL A 630 21.74 2.17 -8.53
C VAL A 630 21.46 3.65 -8.32
N SER A 631 21.94 4.20 -7.21
CA SER A 631 21.83 5.62 -6.86
C SER A 631 23.14 6.35 -7.06
N TYR A 632 23.14 7.41 -7.87
CA TYR A 632 24.33 8.23 -8.13
C TYR A 632 24.30 9.52 -7.33
N ASN A 633 25.47 10.04 -6.96
CA ASN A 633 25.58 11.40 -6.43
C ASN A 633 25.37 12.43 -7.56
N ASP A 634 24.80 13.57 -7.21
CA ASP A 634 24.47 14.69 -8.10
C ASP A 634 23.66 14.32 -9.36
N GLU A 635 23.08 13.11 -9.35
CA GLU A 635 22.35 12.46 -10.44
C GLU A 635 21.14 11.68 -9.91
N PHE A 636 20.44 10.99 -10.82
CA PHE A 636 19.24 10.22 -10.51
C PHE A 636 19.50 8.77 -10.06
N ILE A 637 18.41 8.08 -9.71
CA ILE A 637 18.43 6.63 -9.43
C ILE A 637 18.04 5.89 -10.71
N TYR A 638 18.75 4.82 -11.03
CA TYR A 638 18.54 4.02 -12.23
C TYR A 638 18.25 2.56 -11.88
N LEU A 639 17.33 1.94 -12.60
CA LEU A 639 17.03 0.51 -12.51
C LEU A 639 17.54 -0.21 -13.77
N PHE A 640 18.37 -1.21 -13.56
CA PHE A 640 18.93 -2.07 -14.60
C PHE A 640 18.34 -3.47 -14.48
N THR A 641 17.89 -4.01 -15.61
CA THR A 641 17.58 -5.44 -15.73
C THR A 641 18.87 -6.21 -16.07
N PRO A 642 18.93 -7.53 -15.80
CA PRO A 642 20.15 -8.32 -16.01
C PRO A 642 20.72 -8.29 -17.45
N ASP A 643 19.88 -8.03 -18.45
CA ASP A 643 20.22 -7.94 -19.86
C ASP A 643 20.81 -6.58 -20.29
N MET A 644 20.78 -5.56 -19.42
CA MET A 644 21.34 -4.23 -19.68
C MET A 644 22.85 -4.11 -19.36
N GLY A 645 23.50 -5.23 -19.05
CA GLY A 645 24.93 -5.27 -18.73
C GLY A 645 25.81 -4.82 -19.91
N LEU A 646 26.85 -4.05 -19.60
CA LEU A 646 27.87 -3.61 -20.56
C LEU A 646 28.96 -4.68 -20.79
N GLY A 647 28.84 -5.82 -20.11
CA GLY A 647 29.80 -6.91 -20.08
C GLY A 647 30.94 -6.67 -19.11
N SER A 648 31.81 -7.67 -19.01
CA SER A 648 32.93 -7.70 -18.07
C SER A 648 34.09 -6.71 -18.35
N SER A 649 34.04 -5.95 -19.45
CA SER A 649 35.07 -4.94 -19.81
C SER A 649 34.46 -3.89 -20.74
N PRO A 650 33.67 -2.93 -20.21
CA PRO A 650 33.09 -1.85 -21.00
C PRO A 650 34.18 -0.98 -21.64
N ILE A 651 34.00 -0.65 -22.92
CA ILE A 651 34.88 0.31 -23.63
C ILE A 651 34.43 1.73 -23.24
N PRO A 652 35.29 2.59 -22.70
CA PRO A 652 34.95 4.00 -22.48
C PRO A 652 34.76 4.68 -23.85
N SER A 653 33.51 4.89 -24.27
CA SER A 653 33.22 5.58 -25.54
C SER A 653 33.58 7.06 -25.42
N SER A 654 34.27 7.58 -26.43
CA SER A 654 34.61 9.00 -26.56
C SER A 654 33.33 9.86 -26.62
N PRO A 655 33.36 11.11 -26.12
CA PRO A 655 32.16 11.94 -26.04
C PRO A 655 31.58 12.17 -27.43
N ILE A 656 30.28 11.92 -27.59
CA ILE A 656 29.53 12.16 -28.83
C ILE A 656 29.67 13.65 -29.18
N SER A 657 30.56 13.95 -30.13
CA SER A 657 30.75 15.27 -30.67
C SER A 657 29.49 15.70 -31.41
N LYS A 658 28.97 16.86 -31.05
CA LYS A 658 28.02 17.63 -31.88
C LYS A 658 28.63 17.88 -33.26
N SER A 659 28.17 17.20 -34.30
CA SER A 659 28.40 17.59 -35.70
C SER A 659 27.17 17.18 -36.53
N SER A 660 26.32 18.16 -36.82
CA SER A 660 26.17 18.80 -38.13
C SER A 660 25.44 17.93 -39.16
N VAL A 661 24.21 18.36 -39.43
CA VAL A 661 23.36 17.95 -40.55
C VAL A 661 24.14 18.00 -41.87
N SER A 662 24.22 16.88 -42.58
CA SER A 662 24.35 16.87 -44.04
C SER A 662 23.67 15.65 -44.64
N LYS A 663 22.69 15.91 -45.52
CA LYS A 663 21.99 14.93 -46.36
C LYS A 663 22.95 14.24 -47.34
N SER A 664 22.82 12.92 -47.48
CA SER A 664 22.95 12.24 -48.78
C SER A 664 22.32 10.85 -48.72
N GLU A 665 21.43 10.56 -49.67
CA GLU A 665 20.78 9.27 -49.90
C GLU A 665 21.74 8.25 -50.51
N SER A 666 21.69 6.99 -50.04
CA SER A 666 21.39 5.78 -50.85
C SER A 666 22.01 4.47 -50.32
N ALA A 667 21.25 3.39 -50.51
CA ALA A 667 21.60 1.95 -50.51
C ALA A 667 21.62 1.15 -49.18
N SER A 668 20.45 0.59 -48.88
CA SER A 668 20.10 -0.69 -48.22
C SER A 668 21.19 -1.64 -47.66
N SER A 669 21.16 -1.86 -46.33
CA SER A 669 21.04 -3.16 -45.60
C SER A 669 21.63 -3.04 -44.18
N PRO A 670 21.38 -3.99 -43.25
CA PRO A 670 20.11 -4.45 -42.68
C PRO A 670 19.70 -3.60 -41.44
N LYS A 671 18.48 -3.79 -40.91
CA LYS A 671 18.00 -3.09 -39.72
C LYS A 671 18.85 -3.44 -38.50
N ASP A 672 19.57 -2.46 -37.97
CA ASP A 672 20.13 -2.51 -36.61
C ASP A 672 18.97 -2.55 -35.60
N GLU A 673 18.68 -3.73 -35.06
CA GLU A 673 17.73 -3.94 -33.95
C GLU A 673 18.42 -3.78 -32.57
N ASN A 674 19.42 -2.90 -32.44
CA ASN A 674 19.99 -2.51 -31.15
C ASN A 674 19.47 -1.13 -30.75
N GLU A 675 18.16 -1.03 -30.48
CA GLU A 675 17.68 0.01 -29.57
C GLU A 675 18.36 -0.27 -28.22
N HIS A 676 19.40 0.51 -27.87
CA HIS A 676 20.02 0.45 -26.56
C HIS A 676 18.92 0.55 -25.49
N LEU A 677 18.69 -0.55 -24.75
CA LEU A 677 17.73 -0.60 -23.65
C LEU A 677 18.13 0.48 -22.63
N VAL A 678 17.35 1.55 -22.55
CA VAL A 678 17.61 2.67 -21.63
C VAL A 678 17.12 2.26 -20.24
N PRO A 679 17.97 2.37 -19.20
CA PRO A 679 17.54 2.05 -17.84
C PRO A 679 16.43 3.00 -17.38
N LEU A 680 15.50 2.47 -16.60
CA LEU A 680 14.43 3.30 -16.03
C LEU A 680 15.01 4.25 -14.99
N VAL A 681 14.55 5.50 -14.96
CA VAL A 681 15.11 6.56 -14.11
C VAL A 681 14.06 7.09 -13.12
N TYR A 682 14.47 7.31 -11.88
CA TYR A 682 13.64 7.91 -10.82
C TYR A 682 14.20 9.28 -10.44
N LYS A 683 13.39 10.31 -10.66
CA LYS A 683 13.78 11.72 -10.54
C LYS A 683 13.15 12.40 -9.33
N GLY A 684 13.79 13.47 -8.87
CA GLY A 684 13.28 14.38 -7.83
C GLY A 684 14.05 14.33 -6.51
N HIS A 685 14.67 13.20 -6.17
CA HIS A 685 15.55 13.15 -5.00
C HIS A 685 16.85 13.93 -5.24
N LYS A 686 17.48 14.39 -4.15
CA LYS A 686 18.76 15.10 -4.17
C LYS A 686 19.79 14.26 -3.43
N ASN A 687 20.94 14.05 -4.07
CA ASN A 687 22.00 13.22 -3.52
C ASN A 687 23.39 13.83 -3.72
N SER A 688 23.75 14.87 -2.97
CA SER A 688 25.00 15.63 -3.15
C SER A 688 25.89 15.67 -1.91
N GLU A 689 25.35 15.42 -0.72
CA GLU A 689 26.05 15.67 0.56
C GLU A 689 26.50 14.39 1.28
N THR A 690 25.74 13.30 1.16
CA THR A 690 25.98 12.05 1.89
C THR A 690 25.69 10.80 1.05
N VAL A 691 26.24 9.66 1.47
CA VAL A 691 25.88 8.34 0.94
C VAL A 691 24.44 8.02 1.33
N LYS A 692 23.59 7.63 0.36
CA LYS A 692 22.15 7.40 0.58
C LYS A 692 21.73 5.96 0.34
N GLY A 693 20.88 5.48 1.23
CA GLY A 693 20.11 4.27 1.05
C GLY A 693 19.05 4.43 -0.05
N VAL A 694 19.06 3.48 -0.98
CA VAL A 694 17.93 3.17 -1.85
C VAL A 694 17.48 1.75 -1.57
N ASN A 695 16.18 1.50 -1.67
CA ASN A 695 15.63 0.18 -1.46
C ASN A 695 14.36 -0.03 -2.31
N PHE A 696 13.93 -1.28 -2.40
CA PHE A 696 12.62 -1.63 -2.92
C PHE A 696 11.60 -1.66 -1.78
N PHE A 697 10.33 -1.40 -2.10
CA PHE A 697 9.25 -1.49 -1.14
C PHE A 697 8.05 -2.24 -1.73
N GLY A 698 7.37 -3.00 -0.88
CA GLY A 698 6.34 -3.94 -1.29
C GLY A 698 6.88 -5.38 -1.46
N PRO A 699 6.02 -6.39 -1.29
CA PRO A 699 6.40 -7.80 -1.22
C PRO A 699 6.97 -8.38 -2.52
N ARG A 700 6.82 -7.69 -3.66
CA ARG A 700 7.48 -8.06 -4.93
C ARG A 700 8.19 -6.87 -5.56
N SER A 701 8.64 -5.93 -4.75
CA SER A 701 9.35 -4.74 -5.21
C SER A 701 8.47 -3.85 -6.12
N GLU A 702 7.21 -3.65 -5.76
CA GLU A 702 6.28 -2.81 -6.52
C GLU A 702 6.68 -1.32 -6.55
N TYR A 703 7.43 -0.87 -5.53
CA TYR A 703 7.88 0.51 -5.37
C TYR A 703 9.39 0.60 -5.19
N VAL A 704 9.93 1.77 -5.51
CA VAL A 704 11.30 2.19 -5.18
C VAL A 704 11.23 3.29 -4.14
N VAL A 705 12.10 3.23 -3.13
CA VAL A 705 12.16 4.21 -2.03
C VAL A 705 13.56 4.75 -1.85
N SER A 706 13.67 6.03 -1.51
CA SER A 706 14.95 6.70 -1.26
C SER A 706 14.81 7.85 -0.28
N GLY A 707 15.86 8.06 0.53
CA GLY A 707 16.08 9.30 1.28
C GLY A 707 16.66 10.41 0.41
N SER A 708 16.74 11.64 0.93
CA SER A 708 17.23 12.80 0.18
C SER A 708 17.89 13.83 1.09
N ASP A 709 18.80 14.64 0.53
CA ASP A 709 19.45 15.79 1.18
C ASP A 709 18.53 17.01 1.36
N CYS A 710 17.27 16.88 0.96
CA CYS A 710 16.25 17.86 1.29
C CYS A 710 15.42 17.47 2.52
N GLY A 711 15.79 16.39 3.21
CA GLY A 711 15.11 15.92 4.42
C GLY A 711 13.86 15.09 4.12
N ARG A 712 13.63 14.76 2.86
CA ARG A 712 12.44 14.08 2.38
C ARG A 712 12.71 12.66 1.93
N ILE A 713 11.69 11.83 2.04
CA ILE A 713 11.59 10.49 1.49
C ILE A 713 10.82 10.57 0.19
N PHE A 714 11.30 9.87 -0.84
CA PHE A 714 10.64 9.75 -2.13
C PHE A 714 10.25 8.31 -2.38
N ILE A 715 9.04 8.09 -2.89
CA ILE A 715 8.52 6.78 -3.27
C ILE A 715 7.99 6.85 -4.70
N TRP A 716 8.52 6.00 -5.57
CA TRP A 716 8.08 5.87 -6.95
C TRP A 716 7.46 4.50 -7.19
N ARG A 717 6.56 4.41 -8.16
CA ARG A 717 6.12 3.13 -8.70
C ARG A 717 7.29 2.54 -9.50
N LYS A 718 7.70 1.30 -9.20
CA LYS A 718 8.83 0.67 -9.89
C LYS A 718 8.57 0.64 -11.39
N LYS A 719 7.35 0.23 -11.79
CA LYS A 719 6.92 0.24 -13.20
C LYS A 719 6.62 1.67 -13.66
N GLY A 720 7.38 2.14 -14.66
CA GLY A 720 7.17 3.43 -15.32
C GLY A 720 7.82 4.64 -14.65
N GLY A 721 8.36 4.52 -13.43
CA GLY A 721 9.14 5.58 -12.79
C GLY A 721 8.32 6.75 -12.24
N GLU A 722 7.00 6.58 -12.13
CA GLU A 722 6.10 7.63 -11.64
C GLU A 722 6.34 7.91 -10.16
N LEU A 723 6.54 9.18 -9.79
CA LEU A 723 6.64 9.60 -8.39
C LEU A 723 5.26 9.54 -7.76
N ILE A 724 5.09 8.69 -6.75
CA ILE A 724 3.81 8.45 -6.08
C ILE A 724 3.71 9.27 -4.80
N ARG A 725 4.82 9.41 -4.07
CA ARG A 725 4.80 10.06 -2.77
C ARG A 725 6.10 10.75 -2.39
N VAL A 726 5.95 11.87 -1.68
CA VAL A 726 7.03 12.58 -1.00
C VAL A 726 6.62 12.77 0.48
N MET A 727 7.52 12.49 1.43
CA MET A 727 7.26 12.61 2.87
C MET A 727 8.38 13.38 3.55
N GLU A 728 8.06 14.29 4.48
CA GLU A 728 9.07 15.03 5.25
C GLU A 728 9.51 14.23 6.46
N ALA A 729 10.76 13.77 6.46
CA ALA A 729 11.31 12.94 7.52
C ALA A 729 12.21 13.76 8.44
N ASP A 730 13.34 14.25 7.94
CA ASP A 730 14.34 15.00 8.72
C ASP A 730 14.37 16.46 8.27
N ARG A 731 14.93 17.36 9.09
CA ARG A 731 15.10 18.77 8.70
C ARG A 731 16.04 18.97 7.52
N HIS A 732 17.02 18.08 7.35
CA HIS A 732 18.09 18.26 6.37
C HIS A 732 18.36 17.02 5.53
N VAL A 733 18.77 15.90 6.13
CA VAL A 733 19.26 14.75 5.35
C VAL A 733 18.67 13.46 5.88
N VAL A 734 18.13 12.62 4.98
CA VAL A 734 17.72 11.23 5.25
C VAL A 734 18.75 10.31 4.62
N ASN A 735 19.55 9.62 5.44
CA ASN A 735 20.65 8.75 4.99
C ASN A 735 20.18 7.33 4.71
N CYS A 736 19.32 6.78 5.58
CA CYS A 736 18.94 5.38 5.55
C CYS A 736 17.41 5.24 5.48
N ILE A 737 16.97 4.31 4.64
CA ILE A 737 15.57 3.91 4.51
C ILE A 737 15.54 2.39 4.45
N GLU A 738 14.78 1.79 5.37
CA GLU A 738 14.65 0.34 5.45
C GLU A 738 13.17 -0.04 5.47
N PRO A 739 12.71 -0.84 4.51
CA PRO A 739 11.38 -1.42 4.53
C PRO A 739 11.29 -2.57 5.52
N HIS A 740 10.15 -2.73 6.16
CA HIS A 740 9.86 -3.90 6.97
C HIS A 740 9.73 -5.16 6.06
N PRO A 741 10.28 -6.32 6.45
CA PRO A 741 10.31 -7.52 5.59
C PRO A 741 8.93 -8.08 5.22
N HIS A 742 7.95 -8.02 6.12
CA HIS A 742 6.65 -8.70 5.94
C HIS A 742 5.40 -7.81 5.79
N ILE A 743 5.44 -6.52 6.15
CA ILE A 743 4.28 -5.63 6.21
C ILE A 743 4.62 -4.23 5.67
N PRO A 744 3.64 -3.40 5.26
CA PRO A 744 3.91 -2.11 4.62
C PRO A 744 4.29 -1.01 5.63
N VAL A 745 5.43 -1.20 6.27
CA VAL A 745 6.05 -0.28 7.24
C VAL A 745 7.43 0.12 6.72
N LEU A 746 7.81 1.38 6.93
CA LEU A 746 9.16 1.88 6.63
C LEU A 746 9.80 2.41 7.91
N ALA A 747 11.10 2.26 8.05
CA ALA A 747 11.92 2.98 9.00
C ALA A 747 12.87 3.92 8.24
N SER A 748 13.04 5.15 8.73
CA SER A 748 14.00 6.10 8.16
C SER A 748 14.86 6.73 9.26
N SER A 749 16.10 7.04 8.90
CA SER A 749 17.05 7.75 9.77
C SER A 749 18.00 8.61 8.94
N GLY A 750 18.66 9.56 9.58
CA GLY A 750 19.49 10.54 8.91
C GLY A 750 20.39 11.31 9.88
N ILE A 751 20.53 12.61 9.62
CA ILE A 751 21.40 13.48 10.44
C ILE A 751 20.80 13.78 11.82
N GLU A 752 19.50 13.53 12.00
CA GLU A 752 18.85 13.64 13.29
C GLU A 752 19.18 12.43 14.19
N SER A 753 18.97 12.60 15.49
CA SER A 753 19.24 11.57 16.51
C SER A 753 18.06 10.65 16.79
N ASP A 754 16.96 10.81 16.03
CA ASP A 754 15.75 9.99 16.12
C ASP A 754 15.61 9.08 14.90
N ILE A 755 14.78 8.05 15.06
CA ILE A 755 14.36 7.18 13.96
C ILE A 755 12.86 7.34 13.77
N LYS A 756 12.42 7.45 12.52
CA LYS A 756 11.02 7.64 12.19
C LYS A 756 10.46 6.35 11.62
N VAL A 757 9.43 5.81 12.26
CA VAL A 757 8.69 4.64 11.80
C VAL A 757 7.41 5.11 11.12
N TRP A 758 7.15 4.59 9.92
CA TRP A 758 6.07 5.02 9.04
C TRP A 758 5.05 3.89 8.86
N THR A 759 3.78 4.16 9.12
CA THR A 759 2.69 3.18 8.96
C THR A 759 1.49 3.81 8.27
N SER A 760 0.66 3.01 7.60
CA SER A 760 -0.52 3.45 6.85
C SER A 760 -1.70 3.87 7.76
N LYS A 761 -1.52 4.93 8.54
CA LYS A 761 -2.52 5.43 9.49
C LYS A 761 -3.27 6.69 9.02
N ALA A 762 -2.75 7.41 8.04
CA ALA A 762 -3.36 8.67 7.61
C ALA A 762 -4.79 8.44 7.12
N ALA A 763 -5.71 9.28 7.61
CA ALA A 763 -7.13 9.24 7.26
C ALA A 763 -7.38 9.62 5.79
N GLU A 764 -6.57 10.54 5.27
CA GLU A 764 -6.59 11.04 3.90
C GLU A 764 -5.38 10.53 3.11
N ARG A 765 -5.48 10.55 1.79
CA ARG A 765 -4.33 10.24 0.94
C ARG A 765 -3.48 11.49 0.77
N ALA A 766 -2.16 11.31 0.83
CA ALA A 766 -1.25 12.36 0.45
C ALA A 766 -1.41 12.67 -1.05
N THR A 767 -1.50 13.95 -1.37
CA THR A 767 -1.25 14.47 -2.73
C THR A 767 0.23 14.81 -2.86
N LEU A 768 0.72 14.84 -4.10
CA LEU A 768 2.08 15.32 -4.34
C LEU A 768 2.15 16.83 -4.05
N PRO A 769 3.21 17.32 -3.39
CA PRO A 769 3.39 18.75 -3.15
C PRO A 769 3.45 19.56 -4.46
N GLU A 770 2.82 20.73 -4.51
CA GLU A 770 2.79 21.59 -5.72
C GLU A 770 4.19 22.10 -6.12
N ASN A 771 5.06 22.32 -5.13
CA ASN A 771 6.46 22.73 -5.32
C ASN A 771 7.41 21.60 -4.89
N ILE A 772 7.61 20.62 -5.78
CA ILE A 772 8.76 19.70 -5.73
C ILE A 772 10.01 20.41 -6.34
N GLU A 773 10.05 21.75 -6.31
CA GLU A 773 11.19 22.51 -6.80
C GLU A 773 12.43 22.15 -5.98
N LEU A 774 13.45 21.70 -6.71
CA LEU A 774 14.82 21.56 -6.26
C LEU A 774 15.25 22.89 -5.62
N ARG A 775 15.50 22.90 -4.30
CA ARG A 775 16.33 23.98 -3.74
C ARG A 775 17.59 24.09 -4.62
N LYS A 776 17.83 25.29 -5.16
CA LYS A 776 18.93 25.56 -6.10
C LYS A 776 20.21 24.89 -5.59
N ARG A 777 20.94 24.23 -6.53
CA ARG A 777 22.32 23.78 -6.33
C ARG A 777 23.07 24.85 -5.54
N THR A 778 23.43 24.56 -4.30
CA THR A 778 24.50 25.29 -3.64
C THR A 778 25.79 24.71 -4.18
N PRO A 779 26.56 25.42 -5.02
CA PRO A 779 27.89 24.99 -5.35
C PRO A 779 28.73 25.15 -4.08
N ARG A 780 28.84 24.07 -3.31
CA ARG A 780 29.84 23.92 -2.26
C ARG A 780 30.47 22.56 -2.47
N GLY A 781 31.80 22.57 -2.55
CA GLY A 781 32.59 21.39 -2.81
C GLY A 781 32.24 20.27 -1.84
N TRP A 782 32.28 19.06 -2.39
CA TRP A 782 32.28 17.79 -1.70
C TRP A 782 32.90 17.89 -0.30
N MET A 783 32.14 17.57 0.74
CA MET A 783 32.62 17.58 2.14
C MET A 783 33.45 16.33 2.48
N TYR A 784 34.23 15.84 1.50
CA TYR A 784 35.28 14.82 1.61
C TYR A 784 36.47 15.14 0.70
N ARG A 785 36.83 16.43 0.55
CA ARG A 785 38.25 16.75 0.28
C ARG A 785 39.02 16.57 1.58
N VAL A 786 40.12 15.84 1.51
CA VAL A 786 41.20 15.80 2.50
C VAL A 786 41.41 17.22 3.03
N SER A 787 41.24 17.43 4.34
CA SER A 787 41.54 18.72 4.97
C SER A 787 42.98 19.08 4.62
N SER A 788 43.19 20.26 4.05
CA SER A 788 44.55 20.76 3.88
C SER A 788 45.20 20.90 5.27
N PRO A 789 46.51 20.66 5.43
CA PRO A 789 47.20 20.81 6.72
C PRO A 789 46.96 22.18 7.39
N GLN A 790 46.72 23.22 6.58
CA GLN A 790 46.43 24.59 7.03
C GLN A 790 45.04 24.73 7.69
N GLU A 791 44.04 23.95 7.27
CA GLU A 791 42.70 23.92 7.87
C GLU A 791 42.68 23.11 9.18
N LEU A 792 43.52 22.08 9.29
CA LEU A 792 43.75 21.31 10.51
C LEU A 792 44.37 22.19 11.62
N LEU A 793 45.31 23.06 11.24
CA LEU A 793 45.88 24.08 12.13
C LEU A 793 44.82 25.09 12.60
N ALA A 794 43.94 25.56 11.72
CA ALA A 794 42.85 26.48 12.09
C ALA A 794 41.85 25.85 13.07
N GLN A 795 41.56 24.55 12.94
CA GLN A 795 40.70 23.80 13.86
C GLN A 795 41.38 23.57 15.23
N LEU A 796 42.68 23.30 15.25
CA LEU A 796 43.48 23.22 16.49
C LEU A 796 43.54 24.55 17.26
N PHE A 797 43.71 25.68 16.55
CA PHE A 797 43.65 27.02 17.17
C PHE A 797 42.26 27.37 17.72
N SER A 798 41.19 26.85 17.11
CA SER A 798 39.82 27.03 17.62
C SER A 798 39.53 26.22 18.91
N LEU A 799 40.23 25.10 19.11
CA LEU A 799 40.14 24.26 20.31
C LEU A 799 40.97 24.82 21.49
N GLN A 800 42.10 25.49 21.22
CA GLN A 800 42.86 26.20 22.26
C GLN A 800 42.16 27.48 22.75
N ASN A 801 41.36 28.15 21.92
CA ASN A 801 40.63 29.36 22.32
C ASN A 801 39.33 29.11 23.09
N ARG A 802 38.95 27.84 23.34
CA ARG A 802 37.77 27.48 24.16
C ARG A 802 38.08 27.13 25.62
N SER A 803 39.34 27.23 26.08
CA SER A 803 39.72 26.96 27.47
C SER A 803 39.96 28.21 28.34
N SER A 804 39.58 29.42 27.89
CA SER A 804 39.67 30.65 28.71
C SER A 804 38.30 31.27 29.02
N SER A 805 37.56 30.66 29.93
CA SER A 805 36.63 31.36 30.85
C SER A 805 36.04 30.37 31.86
N SER A 806 36.67 30.29 33.03
CA SER A 806 36.14 29.69 34.27
C SER A 806 35.59 30.83 35.19
N PRO A 807 34.83 30.57 36.29
CA PRO A 807 35.37 29.85 37.47
C PRO A 807 34.44 28.86 38.21
N GLU A 808 35.09 27.84 38.79
CA GLU A 808 34.94 27.22 40.14
C GLU A 808 33.69 26.34 40.48
N ARG A 809 33.78 25.15 41.11
CA ARG A 809 34.75 24.58 42.08
C ARG A 809 34.95 23.03 42.00
N GLU A 810 36.22 22.63 42.21
CA GLU A 810 36.83 21.51 43.02
C GLU A 810 36.22 20.08 42.98
N GLY A 811 36.93 18.95 42.85
CA GLY A 811 38.33 18.47 42.76
C GLY A 811 38.26 16.96 42.36
N GLU A 812 39.24 16.17 41.92
CA GLU A 812 40.69 16.08 42.13
C GLU A 812 41.40 15.35 40.96
N SER A 813 42.68 15.70 40.79
CA SER A 813 43.85 15.02 40.18
C SER A 813 43.80 14.40 38.77
N SER A 814 44.46 15.11 37.83
CA SER A 814 45.19 14.53 36.70
C SER A 814 46.69 14.79 36.92
N SER A 815 47.57 13.90 36.43
CA SER A 815 48.60 14.26 35.42
C SER A 815 49.71 13.20 35.34
N ALA A 816 49.77 12.47 34.22
CA ALA A 816 51.02 11.92 33.68
C ALA A 816 50.83 11.42 32.23
N THR A 817 50.40 12.27 31.29
CA THR A 817 50.44 11.93 29.84
C THR A 817 50.67 13.14 28.91
N GLY A 818 50.89 14.34 29.46
CA GLY A 818 51.01 15.58 28.66
C GLY A 818 52.43 15.97 28.22
N ARG A 819 53.45 15.13 28.44
CA ARG A 819 54.86 15.48 28.12
C ARG A 819 55.52 14.63 27.03
N GLU A 820 54.90 13.56 26.55
CA GLU A 820 55.50 12.69 25.52
C GLU A 820 55.08 13.04 24.08
N LEU A 821 54.07 13.90 23.88
CA LEU A 821 53.59 14.26 22.54
C LEU A 821 54.26 15.50 21.92
N LEU A 822 55.02 16.27 22.72
CA LEU A 822 55.69 17.50 22.27
C LEU A 822 57.11 17.26 21.74
N ASP A 823 57.76 16.16 22.14
CA ASP A 823 59.07 15.75 21.59
C ASP A 823 58.95 15.04 20.23
N LEU A 824 57.78 14.49 19.90
CA LEU A 824 57.55 13.81 18.61
C LEU A 824 57.23 14.77 17.45
N ILE A 825 56.94 16.04 17.74
CA ILE A 825 56.53 17.05 16.75
C ILE A 825 57.72 17.95 16.31
N LEU A 826 58.83 17.96 17.04
CA LEU A 826 60.02 18.76 16.72
C LEU A 826 61.01 18.08 15.75
N THR A 827 60.72 16.87 15.26
CA THR A 827 61.62 16.12 14.35
C THR A 827 61.12 15.96 12.91
N PHE A 828 60.04 16.64 12.50
CA PHE A 828 59.46 16.48 11.15
C PHE A 828 59.33 17.77 10.32
N ASN A 829 60.05 18.84 10.68
CA ASN A 829 60.20 20.03 9.83
C ASN A 829 61.68 20.32 9.60
N ASP A 830 62.30 19.59 8.69
CA ASP A 830 63.39 20.15 7.87
C ASP A 830 63.53 19.32 6.58
N GLN A 831 62.81 19.72 5.53
CA GLN A 831 63.02 19.45 4.09
C GLN A 831 61.78 19.96 3.33
N SER A 832 61.80 21.18 2.79
CA SER A 832 61.92 21.53 1.35
C SER A 832 61.41 22.98 1.25
N ASP A 833 61.92 23.95 0.50
CA ASP A 833 62.86 24.06 -0.63
C ASP A 833 63.42 25.50 -0.61
N ASP A 834 64.61 25.75 -1.19
CA ASP A 834 64.83 26.99 -1.94
C ASP A 834 65.94 26.82 -2.99
N GLU A 835 65.76 27.57 -4.08
CA GLU A 835 66.27 27.39 -5.43
C GLU A 835 67.76 27.75 -5.67
N ASN A 836 68.33 27.11 -6.71
CA ASN A 836 69.32 27.61 -7.69
C ASN A 836 70.55 28.43 -7.23
N ALA A 837 71.74 27.82 -7.30
CA ALA A 837 72.95 28.44 -7.87
C ALA A 837 74.07 27.40 -8.15
N THR A 838 74.45 27.30 -9.42
CA THR A 838 75.77 27.06 -10.05
C THR A 838 76.94 26.36 -9.32
N ASP A 839 77.61 25.51 -10.13
CA ASP A 839 79.03 25.14 -10.20
C ASP A 839 79.54 23.85 -9.51
N ASP A 840 79.88 22.91 -10.38
CA ASP A 840 81.11 22.10 -10.49
C ASP A 840 81.61 21.11 -9.40
N GLU A 841 82.10 19.99 -9.95
CA GLU A 841 83.11 19.02 -9.48
C GLU A 841 82.72 17.79 -8.61
N ASP A 842 82.85 16.64 -9.28
CA ASP A 842 83.56 15.41 -8.89
C ASP A 842 83.24 14.63 -7.59
N GLY A 843 83.01 13.32 -7.78
CA GLY A 843 83.77 12.32 -7.02
C GLY A 843 83.01 11.34 -6.12
N ASN A 844 82.81 10.13 -6.68
CA ASN A 844 83.14 8.85 -6.05
C ASN A 844 82.36 8.30 -4.81
N SER A 845 81.60 7.23 -5.09
CA SER A 845 81.79 5.87 -4.56
C SER A 845 81.22 5.41 -3.19
N HIS A 846 80.68 4.18 -3.25
CA HIS A 846 80.60 3.13 -2.20
C HIS A 846 79.74 3.41 -0.95
N GLU A 847 79.15 2.45 -0.25
CA GLU A 847 78.64 1.10 -0.46
C GLU A 847 77.91 0.78 0.87
N ASP A 848 76.93 -0.11 0.81
CA ASP A 848 76.73 -1.19 1.78
C ASP A 848 76.13 -1.03 3.21
N PHE A 849 75.04 -1.81 3.38
CA PHE A 849 74.75 -2.83 4.42
C PHE A 849 73.72 -2.56 5.54
N PHE A 850 72.60 -3.29 5.39
CA PHE A 850 71.87 -4.13 6.35
C PHE A 850 72.08 -3.95 7.87
N SER A 851 70.96 -3.71 8.55
CA SER A 851 70.40 -4.63 9.57
C SER A 851 68.92 -4.35 9.79
#